data_AF-A0A371LKG3-F1
#
_entry.id   AF-A0A371LKG3-F1
#
_cell.length_a   1.000
_cell.length_b   1.000
_cell.length_c   1.000
_cell.angle_alpha   90.00
_cell.angle_beta   90.00
_cell.angle_gamma   90.00
#
_symmetry.space_group_name_H-M   'P 1'
#
loop_
_entity.id
_entity.type
_entity.pdbx_description
1 polymer ?
#
loop_
_entity_poly.entity_id
_entity_poly.type
_entity_poly.pdbx_seq_one_letter_code
_entity_poly.pdbx_strand_id
1 'polypeptide(L)'
;MVGVRLADDDRGRVPFALLGVLLLVGSATFSGALSAHDPVADRRVDDAMDRATAQADAAVRAAVGNAAREAAANPVISPANTTVGRLLSEERPFRDYLRLRIALAASERLRAVSVARGDVNATVTLPRPTNESSLRDAMDRVSISGRENGTVLVATVENVSVEVARGGRTVAAESVTVTAGVRTPVLALHDRTEAFERRLDANALDGGTLDATVTTALWASAWTRGWSQYAGAPVDNVVSNDHAALATNAGVLLAEQQAFGTTDADARGATGRAAVRAGARSLLSQTGVPAAPELANALPTPNPSAESVANEIPTNRTINASVGSAADHALVGLIDGHGDAPASDDVVADAHRATTAIEADATVIAHSDDPPVDLGTEWELVDTATETSSSVETVATRTPALEADTVVVDAGSRIVTTSETTTRTWRRGNETFHTEETTETKTRVDLAAVVDPAAVSAPERPLDPAVEPGGALDGENFAAAADAVEDAVATRGGFDDLARDVADGDAPARQQTTVPMAPGLDRWIRSDLVALADRVKNRSVTVSARRVAAGEVNPAAELASDLRADRPELVGAPAAYDGVSDRARVAVRAAYLDRVLAALDRRANRTAAATGAADDASTDANLGSLSEAVRAEEVARATLGETRADGANGTGNGTGNETGVRFVPDADPMYLSLGGLSGSAVPTVSRGGTYHPLVARNTNLFTLPYGDAVDTVLEPVFGANRRVPLRVAARALLAADSTLAATNGTNETLADRRDRLEIAVDRSTVPAEEAAKDVLRAHTDRSVTERQRILERALGEWDDPAHRALAVTNGSAGRAIAVEAAGAGTVEADLLERRLDEAFRTVRRDRSTTVSQRLTNRTVETTRTARQQAVADMATDAAMRATEKAVTDRVNDTLDSRFDTSFKRVPAGMPVAPVPGYWYATVNVWDVEVAGEFAQFRVHARGDAESLTYARDGSTVALDWDGDGVAETVGHGDRVTFDAETTIVVAVPPSGVGVGDIDGDADERSEGWQGGPGCTVAADCHADG
;
A
#
# COMPACT_ATOMS: atom_id res chain seq x y z
N MET A 1 -26.02 -45.86 -3.02
CA MET A 1 -25.71 -47.26 -3.36
C MET A 1 -27.02 -47.93 -3.78
N VAL A 2 -27.30 -47.95 -5.09
CA VAL A 2 -28.38 -48.77 -5.67
C VAL A 2 -27.79 -50.17 -5.80
N GLY A 3 -28.35 -51.13 -5.07
CA GLY A 3 -27.98 -52.53 -5.18
C GLY A 3 -28.66 -53.17 -6.38
N VAL A 4 -27.89 -53.85 -7.22
CA VAL A 4 -28.42 -54.84 -8.14
C VAL A 4 -27.86 -56.21 -7.73
N ARG A 5 -28.80 -57.11 -7.49
CA ARG A 5 -28.60 -58.52 -7.12
C ARG A 5 -28.42 -59.35 -8.39
N LEU A 6 -27.58 -60.38 -8.29
CA LEU A 6 -27.30 -61.44 -9.26
C LEU A 6 -28.50 -62.40 -9.51
N ALA A 7 -29.72 -61.89 -9.65
CA ALA A 7 -30.91 -62.74 -9.80
C ALA A 7 -31.47 -62.86 -11.23
N ASP A 8 -30.98 -62.09 -12.20
CA ASP A 8 -31.52 -62.11 -13.58
C ASP A 8 -30.39 -62.23 -14.64
N ASP A 9 -29.91 -63.45 -14.90
CA ASP A 9 -29.62 -63.88 -16.30
C ASP A 9 -29.60 -65.42 -16.40
N ASP A 10 -30.54 -65.94 -17.17
CA ASP A 10 -30.73 -67.33 -17.58
C ASP A 10 -29.97 -67.60 -18.89
N ARG A 11 -28.77 -68.20 -18.82
CA ARG A 11 -28.17 -68.95 -19.95
C ARG A 11 -27.05 -69.90 -19.52
N GLY A 12 -27.28 -71.19 -19.73
CA GLY A 12 -26.22 -72.20 -19.93
C GLY A 12 -25.98 -73.20 -18.80
N ARG A 13 -26.99 -73.97 -18.39
CA ARG A 13 -26.76 -75.19 -17.57
C ARG A 13 -26.09 -76.28 -18.43
N VAL A 14 -24.80 -76.51 -18.24
CA VAL A 14 -24.14 -77.77 -18.63
C VAL A 14 -24.48 -78.83 -17.57
N PRO A 15 -24.91 -80.05 -17.92
CA PRO A 15 -25.25 -81.06 -16.92
C PRO A 15 -23.96 -81.50 -16.20
N PHE A 16 -23.88 -81.26 -14.88
CA PHE A 16 -22.78 -81.72 -14.01
C PHE A 16 -22.47 -83.23 -14.15
N ALA A 17 -23.44 -84.02 -14.63
CA ALA A 17 -23.25 -85.44 -14.92
C ALA A 17 -22.24 -85.71 -16.07
N LEU A 18 -22.17 -84.84 -17.10
CA LEU A 18 -21.22 -84.99 -18.20
C LEU A 18 -19.79 -84.56 -17.81
N LEU A 19 -19.66 -83.51 -16.97
CA LEU A 19 -18.38 -83.14 -16.36
C LEU A 19 -17.88 -84.23 -15.40
N GLY A 20 -18.78 -84.85 -14.65
CA GLY A 20 -18.45 -86.00 -13.80
C GLY A 20 -17.94 -87.21 -14.59
N VAL A 21 -18.58 -87.56 -15.71
CA VAL A 21 -18.13 -88.66 -16.58
C VAL A 21 -16.86 -88.31 -17.34
N LEU A 22 -16.66 -87.07 -17.80
CA LEU A 22 -15.42 -86.62 -18.42
C LEU A 22 -14.26 -86.59 -17.41
N LEU A 23 -14.52 -86.20 -16.17
CA LEU A 23 -13.55 -86.28 -15.07
C LEU A 23 -13.25 -87.72 -14.68
N LEU A 24 -14.23 -88.64 -14.72
CA LEU A 24 -14.02 -90.03 -14.32
C LEU A 24 -13.33 -90.85 -15.43
N VAL A 25 -13.66 -90.59 -16.70
CA VAL A 25 -12.97 -91.19 -17.86
C VAL A 25 -11.60 -90.55 -18.09
N GLY A 26 -11.45 -89.25 -17.85
CA GLY A 26 -10.17 -88.56 -17.78
C GLY A 26 -9.29 -89.06 -16.63
N SER A 27 -9.85 -89.30 -15.45
CA SER A 27 -9.11 -89.83 -14.29
C SER A 27 -8.73 -91.30 -14.47
N ALA A 28 -9.56 -92.13 -15.13
CA ALA A 28 -9.21 -93.52 -15.44
C ALA A 28 -8.15 -93.65 -16.54
N THR A 29 -8.11 -92.73 -17.51
CA THR A 29 -7.05 -92.70 -18.54
C THR A 29 -5.76 -92.04 -18.03
N PHE A 30 -5.85 -91.09 -17.09
CA PHE A 30 -4.68 -90.50 -16.41
C PHE A 30 -4.05 -91.46 -15.38
N SER A 31 -4.84 -92.32 -14.73
CA SER A 31 -4.34 -93.35 -13.81
C SER A 31 -3.57 -94.48 -14.53
N GLY A 32 -3.88 -94.75 -15.80
CA GLY A 32 -3.18 -95.75 -16.61
C GLY A 32 -1.85 -95.24 -17.20
N ALA A 33 -1.73 -93.93 -17.45
CA ALA A 33 -0.52 -93.31 -17.98
C ALA A 33 0.53 -93.00 -16.90
N LEU A 34 0.13 -92.85 -15.63
CA LEU A 34 1.03 -92.60 -14.50
C LEU A 34 1.65 -93.87 -13.87
N SER A 35 1.19 -95.07 -14.22
CA SER A 35 1.79 -96.33 -13.75
C SER A 35 3.04 -96.74 -14.53
N ALA A 36 3.54 -95.88 -15.43
CA ALA A 36 4.78 -96.09 -16.17
C ALA A 36 5.58 -94.78 -16.28
N HIS A 37 5.89 -94.13 -15.16
CA HIS A 37 7.12 -93.36 -14.90
C HIS A 37 7.09 -92.90 -13.43
N ASP A 38 7.84 -93.59 -12.58
CA ASP A 38 8.14 -93.12 -11.23
C ASP A 38 9.49 -92.39 -11.30
N PRO A 39 9.51 -91.06 -11.15
CA PRO A 39 10.55 -90.43 -10.36
C PRO A 39 9.86 -89.82 -9.15
N VAL A 40 10.22 -90.31 -7.96
CA VAL A 40 10.00 -89.60 -6.72
C VAL A 40 10.60 -88.20 -6.88
N ALA A 41 9.78 -87.18 -7.15
CA ALA A 41 10.20 -85.79 -7.07
C ALA A 41 10.66 -85.55 -5.62
N ASP A 42 11.94 -85.26 -5.47
CA ASP A 42 12.56 -85.11 -4.17
C ASP A 42 12.11 -83.78 -3.55
N ARG A 43 11.04 -83.83 -2.75
CA ARG A 43 10.46 -82.66 -2.05
C ARG A 43 11.47 -81.85 -1.24
N ARG A 44 12.67 -82.40 -0.95
CA ARG A 44 13.74 -81.67 -0.25
C ARG A 44 14.34 -80.55 -1.11
N VAL A 45 14.35 -80.69 -2.44
CA VAL A 45 14.82 -79.66 -3.38
C VAL A 45 13.81 -78.52 -3.42
N ASP A 46 12.54 -78.82 -3.66
CA ASP A 46 11.45 -77.83 -3.69
C ASP A 46 11.32 -77.08 -2.35
N ASP A 47 11.33 -77.81 -1.23
CA ASP A 47 11.24 -77.18 0.08
C ASP A 47 12.51 -76.39 0.49
N ALA A 48 13.67 -76.69 -0.11
CA ALA A 48 14.89 -75.90 0.08
C ALA A 48 14.84 -74.63 -0.77
N MET A 49 14.30 -74.73 -1.99
CA MET A 49 14.02 -73.62 -2.90
C MET A 49 13.05 -72.61 -2.27
N ASP A 50 11.87 -73.07 -1.82
CA ASP A 50 10.85 -72.20 -1.19
C ASP A 50 11.39 -71.46 0.04
N ARG A 51 12.18 -72.15 0.87
CA ARG A 51 12.81 -71.52 2.03
C ARG A 51 13.90 -70.53 1.64
N ALA A 52 14.70 -70.83 0.63
CA ALA A 52 15.72 -69.91 0.12
C ALA A 52 15.07 -68.65 -0.46
N THR A 53 13.98 -68.79 -1.22
CA THR A 53 13.18 -67.67 -1.74
C THR A 53 12.58 -66.84 -0.62
N ALA A 54 11.98 -67.46 0.41
CA ALA A 54 11.45 -66.72 1.56
C ALA A 54 12.53 -65.98 2.37
N GLN A 55 13.73 -66.57 2.51
CA GLN A 55 14.87 -65.89 3.12
C GLN A 55 15.42 -64.78 2.21
N ALA A 56 15.39 -64.95 0.89
CA ALA A 56 15.74 -63.92 -0.07
C ALA A 56 14.79 -62.72 0.04
N ASP A 57 13.48 -62.93 0.14
CA ASP A 57 12.48 -61.88 0.37
C ASP A 57 12.77 -61.09 1.64
N ALA A 58 13.10 -61.79 2.73
CA ALA A 58 13.47 -61.15 4.00
C ALA A 58 14.79 -60.36 3.89
N ALA A 59 15.78 -60.92 3.20
CA ALA A 59 17.08 -60.28 2.96
C ALA A 59 16.95 -59.02 2.09
N VAL A 60 16.17 -59.07 1.01
CA VAL A 60 15.87 -57.91 0.16
C VAL A 60 15.08 -56.86 0.94
N ARG A 61 14.06 -57.26 1.72
CA ARG A 61 13.30 -56.31 2.56
C ARG A 61 14.21 -55.58 3.55
N ALA A 62 15.15 -56.28 4.19
CA ALA A 62 16.14 -55.68 5.08
C ALA A 62 17.15 -54.79 4.33
N ALA A 63 17.60 -55.21 3.15
CA ALA A 63 18.48 -54.42 2.28
C ALA A 63 17.81 -53.10 1.86
N VAL A 64 16.54 -53.15 1.46
CA VAL A 64 15.74 -51.96 1.07
C VAL A 64 15.59 -51.00 2.25
N GLY A 65 15.25 -51.49 3.45
CA GLY A 65 15.14 -50.64 4.64
C GLY A 65 16.44 -49.95 5.01
N ASN A 66 17.58 -50.66 4.96
CA ASN A 66 18.88 -50.08 5.24
C ASN A 66 19.33 -49.10 4.15
N ALA A 67 19.15 -49.46 2.87
CA ALA A 67 19.46 -48.56 1.75
C ALA A 67 18.64 -47.28 1.83
N ALA A 68 17.35 -47.36 2.17
CA ALA A 68 16.49 -46.20 2.38
C ALA A 68 16.97 -45.32 3.55
N ARG A 69 17.36 -45.91 4.68
CA ARG A 69 17.83 -45.15 5.85
C ARG A 69 19.10 -44.37 5.55
N GLU A 70 20.03 -45.03 4.90
CA GLU A 70 21.32 -44.46 4.54
C GLU A 70 21.21 -43.43 3.40
N ALA A 71 20.35 -43.67 2.41
CA ALA A 71 20.10 -42.71 1.34
C ALA A 71 19.39 -41.46 1.86
N ALA A 72 18.52 -41.59 2.88
CA ALA A 72 17.92 -40.42 3.52
C ALA A 72 18.94 -39.60 4.33
N ALA A 73 19.88 -40.28 5.00
CA ALA A 73 20.93 -39.62 5.77
C ALA A 73 21.98 -38.93 4.89
N ASN A 74 22.30 -39.53 3.73
CA ASN A 74 23.28 -39.02 2.77
C ASN A 74 22.66 -39.02 1.35
N PRO A 75 21.71 -38.12 1.06
CA PRO A 75 21.05 -38.07 -0.24
C PRO A 75 22.01 -37.57 -1.32
N VAL A 76 21.90 -38.12 -2.53
CA VAL A 76 22.58 -37.57 -3.71
C VAL A 76 21.59 -36.70 -4.48
N ILE A 77 21.85 -35.40 -4.52
CA ILE A 77 21.06 -34.39 -5.22
C ILE A 77 21.76 -33.94 -6.50
N SER A 78 23.08 -33.73 -6.47
CA SER A 78 23.87 -33.50 -7.67
C SER A 78 24.86 -34.64 -7.91
N PRO A 79 24.82 -35.30 -9.09
CA PRO A 79 25.82 -36.31 -9.45
C PRO A 79 27.23 -35.73 -9.58
N ALA A 80 28.24 -36.48 -9.17
CA ALA A 80 29.64 -36.10 -9.42
C ALA A 80 30.10 -36.54 -10.83
N ASN A 81 31.12 -35.87 -11.37
CA ASN A 81 31.75 -36.28 -12.63
C ASN A 81 32.71 -37.48 -12.43
N THR A 82 32.18 -38.58 -11.92
CA THR A 82 32.87 -39.86 -11.68
C THR A 82 32.17 -40.98 -12.46
N THR A 83 32.76 -42.19 -12.47
CA THR A 83 32.15 -43.36 -13.11
C THR A 83 30.75 -43.65 -12.55
N VAL A 84 30.59 -43.59 -11.22
CA VAL A 84 29.31 -43.84 -10.55
C VAL A 84 28.37 -42.64 -10.68
N GLY A 85 28.86 -41.41 -10.54
CA GLY A 85 28.00 -40.22 -10.63
C GLY A 85 27.39 -40.05 -12.02
N ARG A 86 28.14 -40.28 -13.10
CA ARG A 86 27.61 -40.22 -14.48
C ARG A 86 26.57 -41.31 -14.81
N LEU A 87 26.41 -42.32 -13.96
CA LEU A 87 25.35 -43.31 -14.09
C LEU A 87 23.99 -42.76 -13.65
N LEU A 88 23.97 -41.80 -12.73
CA LEU A 88 22.76 -41.21 -12.17
C LEU A 88 22.19 -40.18 -13.15
N SER A 89 20.87 -40.14 -13.32
CA SER A 89 20.23 -39.09 -14.11
C SER A 89 20.31 -37.74 -13.40
N GLU A 90 20.47 -36.66 -14.16
CA GLU A 90 20.39 -35.29 -13.64
C GLU A 90 18.96 -34.93 -13.17
N GLU A 91 17.94 -35.57 -13.75
CA GLU A 91 16.53 -35.33 -13.39
C GLU A 91 16.10 -36.00 -12.08
N ARG A 92 16.63 -37.19 -11.76
CA ARG A 92 16.21 -37.99 -10.59
C ARG A 92 17.39 -38.68 -9.87
N PRO A 93 18.44 -37.93 -9.51
CA PRO A 93 19.69 -38.49 -9.00
C PRO A 93 19.50 -39.26 -7.69
N PHE A 94 18.63 -38.77 -6.80
CA PHE A 94 18.32 -39.45 -5.54
C PHE A 94 17.69 -40.83 -5.75
N ARG A 95 16.75 -40.95 -6.70
CA ARG A 95 16.05 -42.20 -6.97
C ARG A 95 16.98 -43.21 -7.61
N ASP A 96 17.85 -42.79 -8.52
CA ASP A 96 18.86 -43.66 -9.13
C ASP A 96 19.90 -44.10 -8.09
N TYR A 97 20.34 -43.19 -7.21
CA TYR A 97 21.22 -43.51 -6.10
C TYR A 97 20.59 -44.54 -5.14
N LEU A 98 19.31 -44.38 -4.80
CA LEU A 98 18.58 -45.34 -3.97
C LEU A 98 18.47 -46.71 -4.64
N ARG A 99 18.21 -46.77 -5.96
CA ARG A 99 18.20 -48.03 -6.73
C ARG A 99 19.56 -48.73 -6.67
N LEU A 100 20.64 -47.97 -6.87
CA LEU A 100 22.00 -48.49 -6.78
C LEU A 100 22.32 -49.03 -5.39
N ARG A 101 22.01 -48.28 -4.33
CA ARG A 101 22.22 -48.72 -2.93
C ARG A 101 21.44 -50.00 -2.62
N ILE A 102 20.19 -50.11 -3.10
CA ILE A 102 19.39 -51.33 -2.95
C ILE A 102 20.06 -52.50 -3.67
N ALA A 103 20.58 -52.31 -4.89
CA ALA A 103 21.25 -53.36 -5.66
C ALA A 103 22.50 -53.90 -4.94
N LEU A 104 23.34 -53.00 -4.41
CA LEU A 104 24.56 -53.39 -3.69
C LEU A 104 24.25 -54.07 -2.36
N ALA A 105 23.33 -53.50 -1.57
CA ALA A 105 22.90 -54.06 -0.30
C ALA A 105 22.23 -55.43 -0.48
N ALA A 106 21.40 -55.59 -1.52
CA ALA A 106 20.79 -56.88 -1.85
C ALA A 106 21.85 -57.90 -2.28
N SER A 107 22.82 -57.51 -3.11
CA SER A 107 23.91 -58.39 -3.55
C SER A 107 24.74 -58.93 -2.38
N GLU A 108 24.98 -58.09 -1.37
CA GLU A 108 25.70 -58.50 -0.18
C GLU A 108 24.86 -59.40 0.74
N ARG A 109 23.60 -59.01 1.01
CA ARG A 109 22.73 -59.76 1.92
C ARG A 109 22.31 -61.11 1.37
N LEU A 110 22.07 -61.21 0.06
CA LEU A 110 21.68 -62.46 -0.59
C LEU A 110 22.81 -63.49 -0.56
N ARG A 111 24.08 -63.09 -0.70
CA ARG A 111 25.23 -64.00 -0.59
C ARG A 111 25.35 -64.71 0.76
N ALA A 112 24.81 -64.10 1.82
CA ALA A 112 24.79 -64.71 3.14
C ALA A 112 23.65 -65.74 3.31
N VAL A 113 22.71 -65.81 2.36
CA VAL A 113 21.58 -66.73 2.40
C VAL A 113 22.03 -68.11 1.92
N SER A 114 22.05 -69.05 2.87
CA SER A 114 22.23 -70.47 2.59
C SER A 114 21.23 -71.29 3.42
N VAL A 115 20.53 -72.21 2.75
CA VAL A 115 19.53 -73.09 3.36
C VAL A 115 19.96 -74.53 3.16
N ALA A 116 20.46 -75.16 4.21
CA ALA A 116 20.80 -76.58 4.21
C ALA A 116 19.61 -77.44 4.66
N ARG A 117 19.30 -78.48 3.90
CA ARG A 117 18.34 -79.53 4.28
C ARG A 117 18.87 -80.91 3.89
N GLY A 118 19.45 -81.60 4.87
CA GLY A 118 20.08 -82.91 4.63
C GLY A 118 21.34 -82.76 3.77
N ASP A 119 21.36 -83.43 2.63
CA ASP A 119 22.44 -83.39 1.63
C ASP A 119 22.25 -82.31 0.55
N VAL A 120 21.18 -81.51 0.67
CA VAL A 120 20.81 -80.42 -0.24
C VAL A 120 21.14 -79.07 0.40
N ASN A 121 21.78 -78.18 -0.35
CA ASN A 121 22.07 -76.81 0.06
C ASN A 121 21.57 -75.84 -1.01
N ALA A 122 20.67 -74.93 -0.65
CA ALA A 122 20.21 -73.86 -1.53
C ALA A 122 20.96 -72.56 -1.19
N THR A 123 21.51 -71.90 -2.19
CA THR A 123 22.22 -70.62 -2.06
C THR A 123 21.58 -69.59 -2.96
N VAL A 124 21.49 -68.35 -2.47
CA VAL A 124 20.94 -67.24 -3.24
C VAL A 124 22.06 -66.28 -3.61
N THR A 125 22.09 -65.81 -4.85
CA THR A 125 23.12 -64.89 -5.32
C THR A 125 22.53 -63.83 -6.22
N LEU A 126 23.12 -62.64 -6.13
CA LEU A 126 22.93 -61.57 -7.10
C LEU A 126 24.35 -61.10 -7.49
N PRO A 127 24.66 -61.00 -8.80
CA PRO A 127 25.98 -60.55 -9.25
C PRO A 127 26.33 -59.17 -8.68
N ARG A 128 27.51 -59.03 -8.05
CA ARG A 128 28.06 -57.70 -7.74
C ARG A 128 28.65 -57.09 -9.00
N PRO A 129 28.56 -55.76 -9.16
CA PRO A 129 29.28 -55.07 -10.20
C PRO A 129 30.80 -55.09 -9.93
N THR A 130 31.59 -55.15 -10.99
CA THR A 130 33.07 -55.11 -10.98
C THR A 130 33.66 -54.15 -12.02
N ASN A 131 32.79 -53.56 -12.84
CA ASN A 131 33.10 -52.58 -13.88
C ASN A 131 31.85 -51.75 -14.20
N GLU A 132 32.03 -50.68 -14.97
CA GLU A 132 30.95 -49.73 -15.30
C GLU A 132 29.73 -50.39 -15.96
N SER A 133 29.90 -51.33 -16.89
CA SER A 133 28.76 -51.99 -17.54
C SER A 133 27.97 -52.84 -16.54
N SER A 134 28.65 -53.59 -15.68
CA SER A 134 27.99 -54.40 -14.64
C SER A 134 27.34 -53.55 -13.54
N LEU A 135 27.84 -52.33 -13.30
CA LEU A 135 27.25 -51.36 -12.38
C LEU A 135 25.92 -50.82 -12.90
N ARG A 136 25.86 -50.48 -14.19
CA ARG A 136 24.61 -50.11 -14.88
C ARG A 136 23.61 -51.25 -14.83
N ASP A 137 24.03 -52.47 -15.15
CA ASP A 137 23.17 -53.67 -15.04
C ASP A 137 22.64 -53.89 -13.62
N ALA A 138 23.44 -53.61 -12.59
CA ALA A 138 23.02 -53.76 -11.19
C ALA A 138 21.93 -52.74 -10.82
N MET A 139 22.06 -51.48 -11.25
CA MET A 139 21.04 -50.45 -11.05
C MET A 139 19.75 -50.74 -11.82
N ASP A 140 19.87 -51.20 -13.07
CA ASP A 140 18.73 -51.48 -13.95
C ASP A 140 17.86 -52.65 -13.46
N ARG A 141 18.45 -53.62 -12.74
CA ARG A 141 17.72 -54.72 -12.09
C ARG A 141 16.82 -54.28 -10.94
N VAL A 142 16.99 -53.06 -10.43
CA VAL A 142 16.19 -52.54 -9.34
C VAL A 142 15.22 -51.51 -9.88
N SER A 143 13.92 -51.69 -9.63
CA SER A 143 12.91 -50.65 -9.81
C SER A 143 12.28 -50.27 -8.48
N ILE A 144 11.99 -48.98 -8.29
CA ILE A 144 11.38 -48.45 -7.07
C ILE A 144 10.12 -47.66 -7.39
N SER A 145 9.14 -47.74 -6.49
CA SER A 145 7.92 -46.92 -6.53
C SER A 145 7.43 -46.61 -5.13
N GLY A 146 6.75 -45.47 -4.97
CA GLY A 146 6.07 -45.11 -3.74
C GLY A 146 4.61 -45.57 -3.74
N ARG A 147 4.11 -46.04 -2.59
CA ARG A 147 2.68 -46.19 -2.29
C ARG A 147 2.31 -45.37 -1.06
N GLU A 148 1.02 -45.17 -0.84
CA GLU A 148 0.49 -44.40 0.30
C GLU A 148 1.17 -43.02 0.41
N ASN A 149 1.18 -42.29 -0.71
CA ASN A 149 1.81 -40.97 -0.83
C ASN A 149 3.30 -40.95 -0.43
N GLY A 150 4.04 -42.02 -0.76
CA GLY A 150 5.47 -42.15 -0.55
C GLY A 150 5.90 -42.68 0.83
N THR A 151 4.94 -43.07 1.69
CA THR A 151 5.22 -43.63 3.03
C THR A 151 5.55 -45.13 3.01
N VAL A 152 5.28 -45.81 1.88
CA VAL A 152 5.70 -47.19 1.62
C VAL A 152 6.56 -47.22 0.36
N LEU A 153 7.81 -47.65 0.52
CA LEU A 153 8.73 -47.93 -0.59
C LEU A 153 8.51 -49.36 -1.09
N VAL A 154 8.28 -49.50 -2.39
CA VAL A 154 8.16 -50.79 -3.06
C VAL A 154 9.34 -50.93 -4.01
N ALA A 155 10.22 -51.87 -3.71
CA ALA A 155 11.39 -52.18 -4.53
C ALA A 155 11.24 -53.57 -5.16
N THR A 156 11.54 -53.68 -6.44
CA THR A 156 11.58 -54.94 -7.19
C THR A 156 13.01 -55.19 -7.64
N VAL A 157 13.57 -56.34 -7.27
CA VAL A 157 14.91 -56.79 -7.65
C VAL A 157 14.78 -57.97 -8.60
N GLU A 158 15.22 -57.78 -9.83
CA GLU A 158 15.16 -58.78 -10.90
C GLU A 158 16.46 -59.59 -10.98
N ASN A 159 16.37 -60.79 -11.56
CA ASN A 159 17.49 -61.69 -11.82
C ASN A 159 18.23 -62.19 -10.56
N VAL A 160 17.49 -62.50 -9.50
CA VAL A 160 18.04 -63.16 -8.30
C VAL A 160 18.19 -64.66 -8.60
N SER A 161 19.43 -65.16 -8.60
CA SER A 161 19.70 -66.57 -8.87
C SER A 161 19.61 -67.38 -7.59
N VAL A 162 18.76 -68.39 -7.56
CA VAL A 162 18.68 -69.37 -6.48
C VAL A 162 19.15 -70.71 -7.04
N GLU A 163 20.26 -71.21 -6.50
CA GLU A 163 20.88 -72.46 -6.91
C GLU A 163 20.78 -73.48 -5.79
N VAL A 164 20.35 -74.69 -6.13
CA VAL A 164 20.26 -75.81 -5.20
C VAL A 164 21.31 -76.85 -5.59
N ALA A 165 22.22 -77.17 -4.68
CA ALA A 165 23.28 -78.14 -4.88
C ALA A 165 23.09 -79.37 -3.97
N ARG A 166 23.42 -80.56 -4.50
CA ARG A 166 23.49 -81.83 -3.76
C ARG A 166 24.86 -82.46 -3.94
N GLY A 167 25.58 -82.68 -2.84
CA GLY A 167 26.94 -83.24 -2.88
C GLY A 167 27.90 -82.47 -3.79
N GLY A 168 27.77 -81.14 -3.82
CA GLY A 168 28.60 -80.24 -4.64
C GLY A 168 28.19 -80.12 -6.12
N ARG A 169 27.09 -80.75 -6.55
CA ARG A 169 26.56 -80.63 -7.92
C ARG A 169 25.23 -79.89 -7.91
N THR A 170 25.09 -78.86 -8.75
CA THR A 170 23.83 -78.13 -8.93
C THR A 170 22.76 -79.07 -9.50
N VAL A 171 21.64 -79.19 -8.79
CA VAL A 171 20.50 -80.04 -9.14
C VAL A 171 19.28 -79.23 -9.59
N ALA A 172 19.20 -77.95 -9.22
CA ALA A 172 18.22 -76.99 -9.72
C ALA A 172 18.81 -75.57 -9.67
N ALA A 173 18.41 -74.72 -10.61
CA ALA A 173 18.74 -73.30 -10.62
C ALA A 173 17.57 -72.53 -11.23
N GLU A 174 17.15 -71.44 -10.59
CA GLU A 174 16.07 -70.57 -11.06
C GLU A 174 16.44 -69.11 -10.86
N SER A 175 16.02 -68.27 -11.81
CA SER A 175 16.11 -66.82 -11.69
C SER A 175 14.75 -66.30 -11.25
N VAL A 176 14.69 -65.64 -10.09
CA VAL A 176 13.44 -65.13 -9.50
C VAL A 176 13.48 -63.61 -9.39
N THR A 177 12.30 -63.00 -9.41
CA THR A 177 12.11 -61.57 -9.14
C THR A 177 11.54 -61.42 -7.73
N VAL A 178 12.20 -60.61 -6.91
CA VAL A 178 11.81 -60.36 -5.51
C VAL A 178 11.24 -58.96 -5.39
N THR A 179 9.98 -58.84 -4.93
CA THR A 179 9.35 -57.54 -4.65
C THR A 179 9.15 -57.36 -3.14
N ALA A 180 9.74 -56.31 -2.58
CA ALA A 180 9.64 -55.96 -1.18
C ALA A 180 8.95 -54.61 -0.98
N GLY A 181 7.86 -54.61 -0.21
CA GLY A 181 7.26 -53.40 0.36
C GLY A 181 7.81 -53.13 1.76
N VAL A 182 8.36 -51.94 1.98
CA VAL A 182 8.89 -51.47 3.27
C VAL A 182 8.18 -50.19 3.67
N ARG A 183 7.66 -50.12 4.90
CA ARG A 183 7.07 -48.90 5.48
C ARG A 183 8.17 -47.92 5.86
N THR A 184 8.67 -47.20 4.87
CA THR A 184 9.70 -46.17 5.01
C THR A 184 9.30 -44.95 4.18
N PRO A 185 9.27 -43.75 4.79
CA PRO A 185 8.83 -42.53 4.11
C PRO A 185 9.95 -41.85 3.33
N VAL A 186 10.98 -42.58 2.89
CA VAL A 186 12.17 -42.03 2.21
C VAL A 186 11.81 -41.23 0.95
N LEU A 187 10.88 -41.73 0.12
CA LEU A 187 10.43 -41.01 -1.08
C LEU A 187 9.56 -39.81 -0.70
N ALA A 188 8.67 -39.98 0.28
CA ALA A 188 7.84 -38.90 0.81
C ALA A 188 8.65 -37.73 1.42
N LEU A 189 9.77 -38.03 2.09
CA LEU A 189 10.68 -37.04 2.66
C LEU A 189 11.42 -36.27 1.56
N HIS A 190 11.97 -37.00 0.59
CA HIS A 190 12.66 -36.40 -0.55
C HIS A 190 11.72 -35.52 -1.38
N ASP A 191 10.55 -36.05 -1.78
CA ASP A 191 9.59 -35.32 -2.63
C ASP A 191 9.04 -34.06 -1.95
N ARG A 192 8.83 -34.10 -0.62
CA ARG A 192 8.41 -32.91 0.14
C ARG A 192 9.54 -31.90 0.32
N THR A 193 10.78 -32.36 0.46
CA THR A 193 11.94 -31.46 0.54
C THR A 193 12.20 -30.78 -0.80
N GLU A 194 12.09 -31.50 -1.92
CA GLU A 194 12.12 -30.90 -3.27
C GLU A 194 10.94 -29.95 -3.51
N ALA A 195 9.75 -30.27 -2.98
CA ALA A 195 8.60 -29.37 -3.07
C ALA A 195 8.76 -28.11 -2.21
N PHE A 196 9.46 -28.21 -1.07
CA PHE A 196 9.81 -27.08 -0.23
C PHE A 196 10.80 -26.16 -0.94
N GLU A 197 11.93 -26.69 -1.43
CA GLU A 197 12.94 -25.93 -2.17
C GLU A 197 12.34 -25.26 -3.42
N ARG A 198 11.56 -25.98 -4.23
CA ARG A 198 10.85 -25.37 -5.38
C ARG A 198 9.88 -24.25 -5.00
N ARG A 199 9.31 -24.25 -3.79
CA ARG A 199 8.42 -23.17 -3.33
C ARG A 199 9.19 -21.96 -2.81
N LEU A 200 10.45 -22.15 -2.42
CA LEU A 200 11.35 -21.06 -2.09
C LEU A 200 11.88 -20.39 -3.36
N ASP A 201 12.26 -21.19 -4.36
CA ASP A 201 12.92 -20.72 -5.60
C ASP A 201 11.97 -20.26 -6.71
N ALA A 202 10.72 -20.72 -6.69
CA ALA A 202 9.77 -20.28 -7.69
C ALA A 202 9.41 -18.81 -7.46
N ASN A 203 9.24 -18.07 -8.56
CA ASN A 203 8.67 -16.73 -8.53
C ASN A 203 7.19 -16.78 -8.13
N ALA A 204 6.65 -15.67 -7.62
CA ALA A 204 5.27 -15.57 -7.13
C ALA A 204 4.22 -16.05 -8.14
N LEU A 205 4.47 -15.84 -9.45
CA LEU A 205 3.58 -16.22 -10.54
C LEU A 205 3.60 -17.72 -10.86
N ASP A 206 4.68 -18.43 -10.52
CA ASP A 206 4.89 -19.86 -10.78
C ASP A 206 4.62 -20.73 -9.54
N GLY A 207 3.94 -20.17 -8.53
CA GLY A 207 3.63 -20.87 -7.28
C GLY A 207 4.66 -20.67 -6.16
N GLY A 208 5.57 -19.71 -6.34
CA GLY A 208 6.53 -19.23 -5.34
C GLY A 208 5.85 -18.76 -4.06
N THR A 209 6.13 -19.43 -2.96
CA THR A 209 5.58 -19.06 -1.65
C THR A 209 6.44 -18.01 -0.96
N LEU A 210 7.77 -18.14 -1.09
CA LEU A 210 8.71 -17.21 -0.48
C LEU A 210 8.62 -15.84 -1.15
N ASP A 211 8.80 -15.78 -2.47
CA ASP A 211 8.77 -14.53 -3.24
C ASP A 211 7.47 -13.73 -3.04
N ALA A 212 6.32 -14.41 -3.13
CA ALA A 212 5.01 -13.80 -2.87
C ALA A 212 4.90 -13.24 -1.44
N THR A 213 5.42 -13.96 -0.43
CA THR A 213 5.37 -13.53 0.97
C THR A 213 6.30 -12.35 1.23
N VAL A 214 7.53 -12.40 0.69
CA VAL A 214 8.53 -11.35 0.81
C VAL A 214 8.03 -10.06 0.17
N THR A 215 7.60 -10.14 -1.09
CA THR A 215 6.98 -9.02 -1.83
C THR A 215 5.87 -8.39 -1.02
N THR A 216 4.92 -9.20 -0.54
CA THR A 216 3.73 -8.69 0.13
C THR A 216 4.03 -8.05 1.49
N ALA A 217 4.85 -8.72 2.31
CA ALA A 217 5.20 -8.22 3.63
C ALA A 217 6.03 -6.92 3.54
N LEU A 218 6.98 -6.87 2.61
CA LEU A 218 7.78 -5.68 2.40
C LEU A 218 6.95 -4.53 1.86
N TRP A 219 6.08 -4.77 0.88
CA TRP A 219 5.20 -3.75 0.32
C TRP A 219 4.26 -3.15 1.37
N ALA A 220 3.60 -3.98 2.19
CA ALA A 220 2.75 -3.52 3.30
C ALA A 220 3.54 -2.66 4.33
N SER A 221 4.75 -3.11 4.66
CA SER A 221 5.63 -2.38 5.58
C SER A 221 6.10 -1.04 4.98
N ALA A 222 6.46 -1.03 3.70
CA ALA A 222 6.96 0.14 2.97
C ALA A 222 5.89 1.21 2.84
N TRP A 223 4.66 0.84 2.48
CA TRP A 223 3.54 1.77 2.40
C TRP A 223 3.21 2.38 3.77
N THR A 224 3.13 1.56 4.81
CA THR A 224 2.87 2.04 6.18
C THR A 224 3.95 3.00 6.65
N ARG A 225 5.22 2.63 6.45
CA ARG A 225 6.38 3.43 6.87
C ARG A 225 6.55 4.67 6.01
N GLY A 226 6.33 4.59 4.70
CA GLY A 226 6.42 5.70 3.77
C GLY A 226 5.36 6.77 4.00
N TRP A 227 4.10 6.39 4.27
CA TRP A 227 3.06 7.33 4.67
C TRP A 227 3.29 7.90 6.07
N SER A 228 3.84 7.12 6.99
CA SER A 228 4.27 7.62 8.32
C SER A 228 5.39 8.66 8.15
N GLN A 229 6.36 8.39 7.29
CA GLN A 229 7.46 9.30 6.98
C GLN A 229 6.93 10.59 6.36
N TYR A 230 6.06 10.50 5.35
CA TYR A 230 5.37 11.66 4.76
C TYR A 230 4.65 12.53 5.81
N ALA A 231 4.02 11.91 6.81
CA ALA A 231 3.37 12.58 7.93
C ALA A 231 4.33 13.17 8.97
N GLY A 232 5.65 12.98 8.81
CA GLY A 232 6.70 13.54 9.65
C GLY A 232 7.23 12.61 10.74
N ALA A 233 6.89 11.31 10.71
CA ALA A 233 7.49 10.34 11.62
C ALA A 233 8.99 10.15 11.27
N PRO A 234 9.87 10.03 12.28
CA PRO A 234 11.30 9.80 12.08
C PRO A 234 11.57 8.34 11.66
N VAL A 235 11.31 8.08 10.39
CA VAL A 235 11.61 6.84 9.69
C VAL A 235 12.90 7.07 8.92
N ASP A 236 13.97 6.37 9.31
CA ASP A 236 15.26 6.46 8.64
C ASP A 236 15.22 5.70 7.30
N ASN A 237 14.85 4.41 7.32
CA ASN A 237 14.63 3.61 6.11
C ASN A 237 13.18 3.11 6.04
N VAL A 238 12.53 3.29 4.90
CA VAL A 238 11.18 2.79 4.62
C VAL A 238 11.24 1.28 4.39
N VAL A 239 12.23 0.81 3.61
CA VAL A 239 12.58 -0.60 3.43
C VAL A 239 14.07 -0.75 3.76
N SER A 240 14.45 -1.83 4.44
CA SER A 240 15.84 -2.14 4.75
C SER A 240 16.09 -3.63 4.70
N ASN A 241 17.36 -4.05 4.66
CA ASN A 241 17.71 -5.47 4.65
C ASN A 241 17.15 -6.22 5.87
N ASP A 242 17.07 -5.60 7.05
CA ASP A 242 16.42 -6.19 8.23
C ASP A 242 14.94 -6.57 7.97
N HIS A 243 14.20 -5.72 7.22
CA HIS A 243 12.82 -6.01 6.84
C HIS A 243 12.76 -7.17 5.86
N ALA A 244 13.70 -7.21 4.89
CA ALA A 244 13.80 -8.29 3.92
C ALA A 244 14.07 -9.61 4.63
N ALA A 245 15.04 -9.65 5.54
CA ALA A 245 15.35 -10.84 6.34
C ALA A 245 14.17 -11.33 7.17
N LEU A 246 13.41 -10.43 7.79
CA LEU A 246 12.23 -10.81 8.55
C LEU A 246 11.14 -11.40 7.64
N ALA A 247 10.90 -10.78 6.49
CA ALA A 247 9.93 -11.24 5.50
C ALA A 247 10.33 -12.60 4.92
N THR A 248 11.62 -12.81 4.61
CA THR A 248 12.16 -14.08 4.11
C THR A 248 11.98 -15.20 5.12
N ASN A 249 12.36 -15.00 6.39
CA ASN A 249 12.21 -16.03 7.42
C ASN A 249 10.72 -16.36 7.68
N ALA A 250 9.81 -15.39 7.56
CA ALA A 250 8.36 -15.66 7.61
C ALA A 250 7.87 -16.47 6.41
N GLY A 251 8.35 -16.17 5.20
CA GLY A 251 8.03 -16.91 3.98
C GLY A 251 8.56 -18.35 3.99
N VAL A 252 9.75 -18.58 4.53
CA VAL A 252 10.30 -19.93 4.78
C VAL A 252 9.36 -20.76 5.65
N LEU A 253 8.93 -20.22 6.80
CA LEU A 253 8.00 -20.91 7.69
C LEU A 253 6.66 -21.22 7.00
N LEU A 254 6.17 -20.33 6.14
CA LEU A 254 4.97 -20.59 5.35
C LEU A 254 5.19 -21.71 4.33
N ALA A 255 6.34 -21.72 3.65
CA ALA A 255 6.70 -22.79 2.71
C ALA A 255 6.84 -24.15 3.43
N GLU A 256 7.41 -24.18 4.64
CA GLU A 256 7.46 -25.39 5.48
C GLU A 256 6.05 -25.89 5.80
N GLN A 257 5.17 -25.00 6.27
CA GLN A 257 3.78 -25.34 6.60
C GLN A 257 3.06 -25.96 5.39
N GLN A 258 3.33 -25.47 4.18
CA GLN A 258 2.69 -25.95 2.97
C GLN A 258 3.32 -27.26 2.43
N ALA A 259 4.62 -27.47 2.60
CA ALA A 259 5.32 -28.66 2.12
C ALA A 259 5.20 -29.85 3.09
N PHE A 260 5.33 -29.60 4.40
CA PHE A 260 5.40 -30.62 5.44
C PHE A 260 4.13 -30.71 6.29
N GLY A 261 3.24 -29.70 6.24
CA GLY A 261 2.06 -29.61 7.10
C GLY A 261 2.38 -29.16 8.53
N THR A 262 3.66 -28.91 8.82
CA THR A 262 4.16 -28.37 10.09
C THR A 262 5.32 -27.43 9.82
N THR A 263 5.77 -26.71 10.84
CA THR A 263 6.85 -25.72 10.79
C THR A 263 7.84 -25.95 11.91
N ASP A 264 9.09 -25.57 11.69
CA ASP A 264 10.12 -25.63 12.72
C ASP A 264 9.73 -24.70 13.88
N ALA A 265 9.59 -25.29 15.08
CA ALA A 265 9.15 -24.59 16.27
C ALA A 265 10.21 -23.63 16.81
N ASP A 266 11.49 -24.00 16.67
CA ASP A 266 12.61 -23.19 17.11
C ASP A 266 12.81 -22.01 16.15
N ALA A 267 12.65 -22.25 14.84
CA ALA A 267 12.63 -21.21 13.82
C ALA A 267 11.49 -20.20 14.00
N ARG A 268 10.26 -20.67 14.30
CA ARG A 268 9.13 -19.78 14.66
C ARG A 268 9.46 -18.88 15.86
N GLY A 269 10.05 -19.45 16.91
CA GLY A 269 10.47 -18.69 18.08
C GLY A 269 11.56 -17.65 17.74
N ALA A 270 12.49 -18.01 16.86
CA ALA A 270 13.57 -17.15 16.39
C ALA A 270 13.06 -15.98 15.55
N THR A 271 12.15 -16.22 14.60
CA THR A 271 11.48 -15.19 13.80
C THR A 271 10.66 -14.24 14.67
N GLY A 272 9.97 -14.76 15.69
CA GLY A 272 9.27 -13.91 16.68
C GLY A 272 10.20 -12.97 17.44
N ARG A 273 11.38 -13.45 17.88
CA ARG A 273 12.41 -12.59 18.52
C ARG A 273 12.93 -11.53 17.55
N ALA A 274 13.20 -11.90 16.29
CA ALA A 274 13.63 -10.98 15.25
C ALA A 274 12.60 -9.87 14.98
N ALA A 275 11.31 -10.21 14.91
CA ALA A 275 10.21 -9.26 14.74
C ALA A 275 10.15 -8.22 15.89
N VAL A 276 10.33 -8.66 17.14
CA VAL A 276 10.37 -7.77 18.31
C VAL A 276 11.56 -6.82 18.22
N ARG A 277 12.74 -7.33 17.86
CA ARG A 277 13.96 -6.52 17.69
C ARG A 277 13.79 -5.46 16.59
N ALA A 278 13.23 -5.84 15.45
CA ALA A 278 12.92 -4.91 14.36
C ALA A 278 11.87 -3.85 14.79
N GLY A 279 10.82 -4.26 15.49
CA GLY A 279 9.81 -3.36 16.05
C GLY A 279 10.37 -2.36 17.07
N ALA A 280 11.23 -2.83 17.98
CA ALA A 280 11.92 -2.00 18.96
C ALA A 280 12.84 -0.98 18.28
N ARG A 281 13.64 -1.37 17.27
CA ARG A 281 14.45 -0.43 16.47
C ARG A 281 13.59 0.68 15.84
N SER A 282 12.44 0.31 15.27
CA SER A 282 11.51 1.25 14.61
C SER A 282 10.77 2.18 15.58
N LEU A 283 10.50 1.77 16.82
CA LEU A 283 9.89 2.61 17.86
C LEU A 283 10.91 3.51 18.53
N LEU A 284 12.10 2.98 18.83
CA LEU A 284 13.13 3.72 19.53
C LEU A 284 13.75 4.80 18.62
N SER A 285 13.82 4.57 17.29
CA SER A 285 14.18 5.63 16.32
C SER A 285 13.23 6.84 16.38
N GLN A 286 11.99 6.65 16.89
CA GLN A 286 10.97 7.69 17.05
C GLN A 286 11.08 8.53 18.31
N THR A 287 11.72 8.01 19.35
CA THR A 287 11.95 8.76 20.59
C THR A 287 13.06 9.80 20.45
N GLY A 288 13.77 9.81 19.32
CA GLY A 288 14.97 10.63 19.13
C GLY A 288 16.20 10.07 19.83
N VAL A 289 16.04 9.03 20.67
CA VAL A 289 17.10 8.40 21.46
C VAL A 289 18.07 7.62 20.54
N PRO A 290 19.36 7.99 20.45
CA PRO A 290 20.35 7.34 19.58
C PRO A 290 20.71 5.91 20.00
N ALA A 291 20.45 5.54 21.25
CA ALA A 291 20.64 4.18 21.77
C ALA A 291 19.60 3.16 21.25
N ALA A 292 18.70 3.57 20.34
CA ALA A 292 17.64 2.75 19.77
C ALA A 292 18.10 1.42 19.15
N PRO A 293 19.18 1.36 18.35
CA PRO A 293 19.67 0.11 17.80
C PRO A 293 20.25 -0.80 18.88
N GLU A 294 20.88 -0.22 19.91
CA GLU A 294 21.62 -0.95 20.95
C GLU A 294 20.71 -1.47 22.07
N LEU A 295 19.67 -0.71 22.45
CA LEU A 295 18.57 -1.19 23.29
C LEU A 295 17.81 -2.34 22.61
N ALA A 296 17.64 -2.27 21.28
CA ALA A 296 17.10 -3.38 20.52
C ALA A 296 18.11 -4.54 20.36
N ASN A 297 19.42 -4.27 20.30
CA ASN A 297 20.47 -5.29 20.29
C ASN A 297 20.70 -5.96 21.65
N ALA A 298 20.27 -5.32 22.75
CA ALA A 298 20.20 -5.91 24.08
C ALA A 298 19.06 -6.91 24.22
N LEU A 299 18.11 -6.93 23.26
CA LEU A 299 17.16 -8.01 23.12
C LEU A 299 17.88 -9.26 22.59
N PRO A 300 17.51 -10.45 23.07
CA PRO A 300 18.13 -11.72 22.70
C PRO A 300 18.19 -11.91 21.18
N THR A 301 19.32 -12.44 20.70
CA THR A 301 19.54 -12.73 19.29
C THR A 301 18.49 -13.72 18.76
N PRO A 302 18.12 -13.66 17.47
CA PRO A 302 17.20 -14.63 16.86
C PRO A 302 17.69 -16.08 17.02
N ASN A 303 19.00 -16.30 16.98
CA ASN A 303 19.67 -17.58 17.27
C ASN A 303 20.38 -17.52 18.65
N PRO A 304 19.69 -17.65 19.80
CA PRO A 304 20.30 -17.62 21.11
C PRO A 304 20.56 -19.03 21.65
N SER A 305 21.48 -19.16 22.61
CA SER A 305 21.45 -20.27 23.55
C SER A 305 20.34 -20.00 24.58
N ALA A 306 19.21 -20.72 24.45
CA ALA A 306 18.05 -20.85 25.34
C ALA A 306 17.53 -19.62 26.15
N GLU A 307 16.23 -19.34 25.92
CA GLU A 307 15.25 -18.55 26.70
C GLU A 307 15.19 -17.02 26.54
N SER A 308 14.05 -16.55 26.00
CA SER A 308 13.47 -15.24 26.31
C SER A 308 12.06 -15.06 25.71
N VAL A 309 11.22 -14.27 26.38
CA VAL A 309 9.81 -14.01 26.02
C VAL A 309 9.65 -12.63 25.35
N ALA A 310 8.77 -12.54 24.35
CA ALA A 310 8.40 -11.33 23.61
C ALA A 310 7.26 -10.54 24.30
N ASN A 311 7.35 -9.20 24.28
CA ASN A 311 6.26 -8.29 24.66
C ASN A 311 5.63 -7.63 23.42
N GLU A 312 4.35 -7.25 23.55
CA GLU A 312 3.50 -6.68 22.49
C GLU A 312 4.03 -5.38 21.85
N ILE A 313 3.85 -5.27 20.54
CA ILE A 313 4.18 -4.12 19.70
C ILE A 313 2.95 -3.18 19.64
N PRO A 314 3.10 -1.84 19.83
CA PRO A 314 2.03 -0.89 19.56
C PRO A 314 1.83 -0.73 18.05
N THR A 315 0.63 -1.00 17.56
CA THR A 315 0.30 -1.13 16.13
C THR A 315 -0.53 0.02 15.53
N ASN A 316 -0.83 1.08 16.29
CA ASN A 316 -1.74 2.13 15.82
C ASN A 316 -1.03 3.48 15.63
N ARG A 317 -0.49 3.72 14.43
CA ARG A 317 0.04 5.03 14.02
C ARG A 317 -1.07 5.88 13.41
N THR A 318 -1.19 7.13 13.85
CA THR A 318 -2.23 8.06 13.41
C THR A 318 -1.66 9.29 12.69
N ILE A 319 -2.33 9.75 11.64
CA ILE A 319 -2.06 10.97 10.89
C ILE A 319 -3.05 12.05 11.35
N ASN A 320 -2.55 13.24 11.69
CA ASN A 320 -3.38 14.41 11.99
C ASN A 320 -3.40 15.37 10.78
N ALA A 321 -4.56 15.58 10.17
CA ALA A 321 -4.74 16.48 9.02
C ALA A 321 -5.62 17.66 9.40
N SER A 322 -5.26 18.88 9.00
CA SER A 322 -6.02 20.11 9.31
C SER A 322 -6.42 20.92 8.08
N VAL A 323 -7.44 21.77 8.25
CA VAL A 323 -7.97 22.68 7.23
C VAL A 323 -7.09 23.92 7.04
N GLY A 324 -6.18 24.21 7.97
CA GLY A 324 -5.55 25.53 8.11
C GLY A 324 -4.92 26.13 6.85
N SER A 325 -4.17 25.36 6.06
CA SER A 325 -3.59 25.91 4.83
C SER A 325 -4.63 26.22 3.75
N ALA A 326 -5.76 25.50 3.70
CA ALA A 326 -6.85 25.77 2.77
C ALA A 326 -7.69 26.96 3.23
N ALA A 327 -7.92 27.06 4.54
CA ALA A 327 -8.57 28.19 5.19
C ALA A 327 -7.84 29.52 4.95
N ASP A 328 -6.51 29.54 5.10
CA ASP A 328 -5.71 30.76 4.94
C ASP A 328 -5.68 31.21 3.47
N HIS A 329 -5.51 30.27 2.53
CA HIS A 329 -5.50 30.55 1.09
C HIS A 329 -6.85 31.08 0.59
N ALA A 330 -7.96 30.47 1.03
CA ALA A 330 -9.30 30.89 0.67
C ALA A 330 -9.63 32.31 1.16
N LEU A 331 -9.15 32.68 2.35
CA LEU A 331 -9.37 34.02 2.91
C LEU A 331 -8.63 35.09 2.12
N VAL A 332 -7.34 34.87 1.84
CA VAL A 332 -6.53 35.80 1.03
C VAL A 332 -7.11 35.93 -0.38
N GLY A 333 -7.45 34.81 -1.02
CA GLY A 333 -8.03 34.84 -2.36
C GLY A 333 -9.39 35.54 -2.44
N LEU A 334 -10.20 35.49 -1.37
CA LEU A 334 -11.45 36.24 -1.27
C LEU A 334 -11.20 37.74 -1.13
N ILE A 335 -10.31 38.16 -0.21
CA ILE A 335 -10.09 39.58 0.08
C ILE A 335 -9.32 40.28 -1.05
N ASP A 336 -8.33 39.62 -1.64
CA ASP A 336 -7.45 40.24 -2.65
C ASP A 336 -7.90 39.95 -4.09
N GLY A 337 -9.01 39.22 -4.29
CA GLY A 337 -9.61 38.98 -5.60
C GLY A 337 -8.78 38.06 -6.50
N HIS A 338 -8.28 36.95 -5.97
CA HIS A 338 -7.48 35.97 -6.72
C HIS A 338 -8.26 34.66 -6.98
N GLY A 339 -8.07 34.10 -8.18
CA GLY A 339 -8.71 32.86 -8.65
C GLY A 339 -10.02 33.09 -9.41
N ASP A 340 -10.74 32.00 -9.70
CA ASP A 340 -11.95 32.03 -10.54
C ASP A 340 -13.26 32.39 -9.80
N ALA A 341 -13.16 32.74 -8.51
CA ALA A 341 -14.32 33.03 -7.66
C ALA A 341 -14.44 34.55 -7.35
N PRO A 342 -15.65 35.07 -7.03
CA PRO A 342 -15.88 36.52 -6.83
C PRO A 342 -15.13 37.10 -5.64
N ALA A 343 -14.51 38.28 -5.75
CA ALA A 343 -13.82 38.93 -4.62
C ALA A 343 -14.81 39.35 -3.52
N SER A 344 -14.33 39.65 -2.31
CA SER A 344 -15.19 40.16 -1.23
C SER A 344 -15.97 41.39 -1.66
N ASP A 345 -15.32 42.28 -2.41
CA ASP A 345 -15.92 43.54 -2.86
C ASP A 345 -17.04 43.29 -3.88
N ASP A 346 -16.88 42.27 -4.74
CA ASP A 346 -17.93 41.84 -5.68
C ASP A 346 -19.13 41.24 -4.92
N VAL A 347 -18.87 40.38 -3.94
CA VAL A 347 -19.94 39.78 -3.11
C VAL A 347 -20.69 40.84 -2.32
N VAL A 348 -19.98 41.84 -1.78
CA VAL A 348 -20.60 42.97 -1.08
C VAL A 348 -21.40 43.84 -2.04
N ALA A 349 -20.86 44.14 -3.23
CA ALA A 349 -21.57 44.92 -4.25
C ALA A 349 -22.85 44.21 -4.71
N ASP A 350 -22.80 42.89 -4.92
CA ASP A 350 -23.97 42.09 -5.28
C ASP A 350 -25.01 42.08 -4.14
N ALA A 351 -24.59 42.01 -2.88
CA ALA A 351 -25.50 42.08 -1.74
C ALA A 351 -26.24 43.43 -1.63
N HIS A 352 -25.66 44.52 -2.14
CA HIS A 352 -26.25 45.87 -2.16
C HIS A 352 -27.03 46.18 -3.46
N ARG A 353 -27.10 45.22 -4.37
CA ARG A 353 -27.87 45.34 -5.60
C ARG A 353 -29.29 44.82 -5.38
N ALA A 354 -30.27 45.53 -5.94
CA ALA A 354 -31.65 45.08 -6.00
C ALA A 354 -32.26 45.41 -7.36
N THR A 355 -33.37 44.76 -7.67
CA THR A 355 -34.19 45.03 -8.84
C THR A 355 -35.51 45.60 -8.37
N THR A 356 -35.89 46.78 -8.84
CA THR A 356 -37.21 47.34 -8.65
C THR A 356 -38.13 46.88 -9.77
N ALA A 357 -39.30 46.37 -9.44
CA ALA A 357 -40.26 45.85 -10.40
C ALA A 357 -41.71 46.11 -9.98
N ILE A 358 -42.62 46.07 -10.95
CA ILE A 358 -44.05 45.92 -10.70
C ILE A 358 -44.41 44.47 -11.00
N GLU A 359 -44.64 43.68 -9.96
CA GLU A 359 -45.10 42.30 -10.10
C GLU A 359 -46.63 42.30 -10.19
N ALA A 360 -47.17 41.52 -11.12
CA ALA A 360 -48.60 41.56 -11.45
C ALA A 360 -49.16 40.16 -11.68
N ASP A 361 -50.36 39.90 -11.14
CA ASP A 361 -51.19 38.75 -11.48
C ASP A 361 -52.48 39.27 -12.12
N ALA A 362 -52.71 38.92 -13.39
CA ALA A 362 -53.88 39.30 -14.15
C ALA A 362 -54.76 38.09 -14.45
N THR A 363 -55.99 38.11 -13.96
CA THR A 363 -56.97 37.03 -14.14
C THR A 363 -58.26 37.59 -14.76
N VAL A 364 -58.64 37.07 -15.92
CA VAL A 364 -59.97 37.38 -16.51
C VAL A 364 -61.06 36.75 -15.64
N ILE A 365 -61.93 37.59 -15.08
CA ILE A 365 -63.00 37.19 -14.17
C ILE A 365 -64.38 37.19 -14.83
N ALA A 366 -64.55 37.95 -15.91
CA ALA A 366 -65.75 37.91 -16.74
C ALA A 366 -65.41 38.30 -18.18
N HIS A 367 -66.14 37.73 -19.13
CA HIS A 367 -66.04 38.04 -20.54
C HIS A 367 -67.43 37.89 -21.14
N SER A 368 -67.87 38.87 -21.93
CA SER A 368 -69.15 38.88 -22.61
C SER A 368 -69.02 39.52 -23.97
N ASP A 369 -69.61 38.89 -24.98
CA ASP A 369 -69.62 39.36 -26.35
C ASP A 369 -71.06 39.46 -26.84
N ASP A 370 -71.38 40.57 -27.50
CA ASP A 370 -72.59 40.68 -28.31
C ASP A 370 -72.38 39.94 -29.65
N PRO A 371 -73.30 39.07 -30.10
CA PRO A 371 -73.12 38.34 -31.33
C PRO A 371 -73.15 39.28 -32.55
N PRO A 372 -72.32 39.04 -33.58
CA PRO A 372 -72.32 39.86 -34.78
C PRO A 372 -73.66 39.77 -35.50
N VAL A 373 -74.16 40.92 -35.96
CA VAL A 373 -75.40 41.00 -36.73
C VAL A 373 -75.15 40.49 -38.16
N ASP A 374 -75.78 39.38 -38.54
CA ASP A 374 -75.73 38.84 -39.90
C ASP A 374 -76.77 39.55 -40.80
N LEU A 375 -76.27 40.29 -41.81
CA LEU A 375 -77.10 41.02 -42.77
C LEU A 375 -77.35 40.24 -44.08
N GLY A 376 -76.81 39.02 -44.21
CA GLY A 376 -76.91 38.19 -45.42
C GLY A 376 -76.03 38.67 -46.59
N THR A 377 -76.00 37.90 -47.69
CA THR A 377 -75.05 38.09 -48.82
C THR A 377 -75.32 39.30 -49.72
N GLU A 378 -76.42 40.04 -49.50
CA GLU A 378 -76.79 41.22 -50.31
C GLU A 378 -76.11 42.53 -49.87
N TRP A 379 -75.42 42.51 -48.72
CA TRP A 379 -74.70 43.64 -48.16
C TRP A 379 -73.19 43.40 -48.24
N GLU A 380 -72.44 44.39 -48.73
CA GLU A 380 -70.98 44.35 -48.82
C GLU A 380 -70.37 45.12 -47.65
N LEU A 381 -69.42 44.51 -46.92
CA LEU A 381 -68.65 45.18 -45.88
C LEU A 381 -67.64 46.12 -46.53
N VAL A 382 -67.76 47.43 -46.26
CA VAL A 382 -66.93 48.45 -46.89
C VAL A 382 -65.98 49.15 -45.93
N ASP A 383 -66.27 49.12 -44.64
CA ASP A 383 -65.38 49.67 -43.61
C ASP A 383 -65.58 48.94 -42.28
N THR A 384 -64.53 48.89 -41.48
CA THR A 384 -64.54 48.33 -40.13
C THR A 384 -63.68 49.23 -39.26
N ALA A 385 -64.32 49.84 -38.26
CA ALA A 385 -63.66 50.65 -37.26
C ALA A 385 -63.83 49.94 -35.90
N THR A 386 -62.75 49.83 -35.15
CA THR A 386 -62.78 49.28 -33.79
C THR A 386 -62.38 50.37 -32.83
N GLU A 387 -63.24 50.63 -31.85
CA GLU A 387 -62.99 51.58 -30.75
C GLU A 387 -62.85 50.79 -29.44
N THR A 388 -61.72 50.95 -28.77
CA THR A 388 -61.47 50.34 -27.46
C THR A 388 -61.63 51.40 -26.37
N SER A 389 -62.40 51.08 -25.33
CA SER A 389 -62.50 51.90 -24.12
C SER A 389 -62.25 51.04 -22.90
N SER A 390 -61.61 51.59 -21.86
CA SER A 390 -61.35 50.86 -20.62
C SER A 390 -61.75 51.69 -19.40
N SER A 391 -62.29 51.01 -18.38
CA SER A 391 -62.62 51.58 -17.08
C SER A 391 -62.01 50.74 -15.96
N VAL A 392 -61.66 51.39 -14.84
CA VAL A 392 -60.92 50.76 -13.75
C VAL A 392 -61.67 50.96 -12.43
N GLU A 393 -61.81 49.89 -11.66
CA GLU A 393 -62.42 49.88 -10.34
C GLU A 393 -61.43 49.40 -9.28
N THR A 394 -61.33 50.12 -8.15
CA THR A 394 -60.52 49.69 -7.00
C THR A 394 -61.20 48.58 -6.20
N VAL A 395 -60.45 47.54 -5.86
CA VAL A 395 -60.93 46.40 -5.07
C VAL A 395 -59.97 46.08 -3.94
N ALA A 396 -60.40 45.21 -3.00
CA ALA A 396 -59.56 44.79 -1.88
C ALA A 396 -58.21 44.23 -2.38
N THR A 397 -57.12 44.77 -1.84
CA THR A 397 -55.74 44.44 -2.22
C THR A 397 -55.43 42.98 -1.93
N ARG A 398 -54.84 42.30 -2.92
CA ARG A 398 -54.18 41.00 -2.79
C ARG A 398 -52.78 41.16 -3.35
N THR A 399 -51.78 40.73 -2.58
CA THR A 399 -50.40 40.71 -3.05
C THR A 399 -50.18 39.44 -3.89
N PRO A 400 -49.51 39.53 -5.05
CA PRO A 400 -49.04 38.37 -5.80
C PRO A 400 -48.18 37.43 -4.93
N ALA A 401 -48.00 36.18 -5.38
CA ALA A 401 -47.04 35.28 -4.74
C ALA A 401 -45.61 35.74 -5.02
N LEU A 402 -44.82 35.98 -3.97
CA LEU A 402 -43.47 36.53 -4.05
C LEU A 402 -42.47 35.63 -3.30
N GLU A 403 -41.18 35.78 -3.61
CA GLU A 403 -40.10 35.12 -2.86
C GLU A 403 -39.96 35.72 -1.45
N ALA A 404 -39.31 34.99 -0.55
CA ALA A 404 -39.34 35.30 0.89
C ALA A 404 -38.51 36.55 1.26
N ASP A 405 -37.54 36.95 0.44
CA ASP A 405 -36.70 38.12 0.61
C ASP A 405 -37.09 39.30 -0.31
N THR A 406 -38.08 39.12 -1.19
CA THR A 406 -38.69 40.21 -1.96
C THR A 406 -39.46 41.15 -1.03
N VAL A 407 -39.16 42.44 -1.11
CA VAL A 407 -39.77 43.48 -0.27
C VAL A 407 -40.91 44.14 -1.02
N VAL A 408 -42.12 44.09 -0.44
CA VAL A 408 -43.27 44.83 -0.97
C VAL A 408 -43.24 46.25 -0.44
N VAL A 409 -43.13 47.22 -1.33
CA VAL A 409 -43.13 48.65 -1.02
C VAL A 409 -44.56 49.17 -0.99
N ASP A 410 -45.31 48.87 -2.05
CA ASP A 410 -46.73 49.23 -2.16
C ASP A 410 -47.49 48.15 -2.95
N ALA A 411 -48.81 48.04 -2.74
CA ALA A 411 -49.64 47.06 -3.44
C ALA A 411 -51.06 47.56 -3.65
N GLY A 412 -51.63 47.21 -4.80
CA GLY A 412 -52.97 47.62 -5.19
C GLY A 412 -53.64 46.58 -6.07
N SER A 413 -54.94 46.40 -5.88
CA SER A 413 -55.74 45.55 -6.77
C SER A 413 -56.80 46.36 -7.50
N ARG A 414 -57.00 46.04 -8.78
CA ARG A 414 -57.97 46.66 -9.68
C ARG A 414 -58.80 45.64 -10.44
N ILE A 415 -59.99 46.03 -10.88
CA ILE A 415 -60.72 45.36 -11.96
C ILE A 415 -60.71 46.31 -13.15
N VAL A 416 -60.10 45.88 -14.25
CA VAL A 416 -60.09 46.58 -15.53
C VAL A 416 -61.20 45.99 -16.38
N THR A 417 -62.11 46.83 -16.84
CA THR A 417 -63.16 46.46 -17.80
C THR A 417 -62.81 47.08 -19.13
N THR A 418 -62.37 46.27 -20.09
CA THR A 418 -62.05 46.67 -21.46
C THR A 418 -63.24 46.34 -22.34
N SER A 419 -63.80 47.36 -23.00
CA SER A 419 -64.92 47.26 -23.94
C SER A 419 -64.42 47.62 -25.34
N GLU A 420 -64.36 46.62 -26.22
CA GLU A 420 -64.00 46.78 -27.62
C GLU A 420 -65.29 46.81 -28.45
N THR A 421 -65.59 47.95 -29.06
CA THR A 421 -66.75 48.14 -29.94
C THR A 421 -66.28 48.17 -31.39
N THR A 422 -66.59 47.13 -32.14
CA THR A 422 -66.31 47.07 -33.58
C THR A 422 -67.55 47.51 -34.37
N THR A 423 -67.48 48.69 -34.95
CA THR A 423 -68.48 49.26 -35.86
C THR A 423 -68.14 48.87 -37.29
N ARG A 424 -68.97 48.02 -37.89
CA ARG A 424 -68.88 47.62 -39.30
C ARG A 424 -69.86 48.43 -40.14
N THR A 425 -69.36 49.02 -41.23
CA THR A 425 -70.17 49.76 -42.18
C THR A 425 -70.42 48.92 -43.42
N TRP A 426 -71.70 48.69 -43.70
CA TRP A 426 -72.18 47.87 -44.81
C TRP A 426 -72.83 48.72 -45.88
N ARG A 427 -72.72 48.30 -47.13
CA ARG A 427 -73.30 48.99 -48.29
C ARG A 427 -74.13 48.07 -49.15
N ARG A 428 -75.28 48.57 -49.61
CA ARG A 428 -76.12 47.94 -50.63
C ARG A 428 -76.63 49.00 -51.61
N GLY A 429 -76.01 49.11 -52.78
CA GLY A 429 -76.28 50.20 -53.72
C GLY A 429 -75.91 51.58 -53.15
N ASN A 430 -76.91 52.47 -52.99
CA ASN A 430 -76.75 53.79 -52.36
C ASN A 430 -77.11 53.81 -50.87
N GLU A 431 -77.46 52.68 -50.26
CA GLU A 431 -77.79 52.56 -48.82
C GLU A 431 -76.54 52.18 -48.02
N THR A 432 -76.39 52.77 -46.83
CA THR A 432 -75.34 52.46 -45.84
C THR A 432 -75.99 52.07 -44.52
N PHE A 433 -75.51 51.00 -43.89
CA PHE A 433 -76.00 50.50 -42.60
C PHE A 433 -74.81 50.20 -41.68
N HIS A 434 -74.93 50.51 -40.39
CA HIS A 434 -73.88 50.27 -39.39
C HIS A 434 -74.33 49.17 -38.43
N THR A 435 -73.44 48.23 -38.14
CA THR A 435 -73.63 47.22 -37.09
C THR A 435 -72.51 47.37 -36.07
N GLU A 436 -72.85 47.27 -34.79
CA GLU A 436 -71.89 47.33 -33.69
C GLU A 436 -71.82 45.95 -33.03
N GLU A 437 -70.60 45.50 -32.75
CA GLU A 437 -70.29 44.31 -31.96
C GLU A 437 -69.47 44.78 -30.77
N THR A 438 -69.90 44.49 -29.55
CA THR A 438 -69.19 44.88 -28.33
C THR A 438 -68.70 43.65 -27.59
N THR A 439 -67.40 43.60 -27.32
CA THR A 439 -66.76 42.64 -26.44
C THR A 439 -66.35 43.34 -25.15
N GLU A 440 -66.89 42.92 -24.01
CA GLU A 440 -66.50 43.39 -22.68
C GLU A 440 -65.71 42.30 -21.95
N THR A 441 -64.48 42.62 -21.55
CA THR A 441 -63.62 41.74 -20.74
C THR A 441 -63.31 42.40 -19.41
N LYS A 442 -63.61 41.73 -18.31
CA LYS A 442 -63.26 42.16 -16.95
C LYS A 442 -62.08 41.34 -16.45
N THR A 443 -60.96 42.01 -16.24
CA THR A 443 -59.71 41.44 -15.74
C THR A 443 -59.44 41.98 -14.36
N ARG A 444 -59.31 41.09 -13.37
CA ARG A 444 -58.75 41.46 -12.08
C ARG A 444 -57.23 41.50 -12.20
N VAL A 445 -56.62 42.61 -11.79
CA VAL A 445 -55.18 42.79 -11.76
C VAL A 445 -54.74 43.06 -10.32
N ASP A 446 -53.93 42.16 -9.77
CA ASP A 446 -53.29 42.27 -8.46
C ASP A 446 -51.85 42.74 -8.68
N LEU A 447 -51.48 43.94 -8.20
CA LEU A 447 -50.18 44.60 -8.44
C LEU A 447 -49.41 44.76 -7.13
N ALA A 448 -48.10 44.56 -7.19
CA ALA A 448 -47.15 44.90 -6.13
C ALA A 448 -45.93 45.63 -6.69
N ALA A 449 -45.66 46.82 -6.16
CA ALA A 449 -44.38 47.50 -6.32
C ALA A 449 -43.37 46.86 -5.37
N VAL A 450 -42.33 46.24 -5.92
CA VAL A 450 -41.39 45.43 -5.15
C VAL A 450 -39.96 45.88 -5.34
N VAL A 451 -39.16 45.69 -4.29
CA VAL A 451 -37.72 45.68 -4.33
C VAL A 451 -37.27 44.24 -4.13
N ASP A 452 -36.60 43.70 -5.13
CA ASP A 452 -36.11 42.33 -5.16
C ASP A 452 -34.58 42.29 -5.01
N PRO A 453 -34.05 41.96 -3.82
CA PRO A 453 -32.61 41.93 -3.59
C PRO A 453 -31.90 40.91 -4.50
N ALA A 454 -30.73 41.25 -5.05
CA ALA A 454 -30.01 40.34 -5.93
C ALA A 454 -29.57 39.06 -5.19
N ALA A 455 -29.65 37.91 -5.85
CA ALA A 455 -29.24 36.63 -5.28
C ALA A 455 -27.75 36.62 -4.93
N VAL A 456 -27.42 36.11 -3.74
CA VAL A 456 -26.04 36.01 -3.21
C VAL A 456 -25.81 34.63 -2.60
N SER A 457 -24.57 34.27 -2.28
CA SER A 457 -24.22 32.97 -1.67
C SER A 457 -24.73 32.77 -0.22
N ALA A 458 -25.70 33.57 0.24
CA ALA A 458 -26.34 33.46 1.55
C ALA A 458 -27.75 32.85 1.43
N PRO A 459 -28.29 32.22 2.50
CA PRO A 459 -29.69 31.79 2.51
C PRO A 459 -30.66 32.94 2.26
N GLU A 460 -31.69 32.71 1.46
CA GLU A 460 -32.82 33.64 1.25
C GLU A 460 -33.60 33.79 2.56
N ARG A 461 -33.52 34.98 3.17
CA ARG A 461 -34.16 35.35 4.44
C ARG A 461 -34.64 36.79 4.38
N PRO A 462 -35.72 37.14 5.11
CA PRO A 462 -36.20 38.52 5.19
C PRO A 462 -35.10 39.48 5.68
N LEU A 463 -35.21 40.75 5.27
CA LEU A 463 -34.37 41.84 5.78
C LEU A 463 -35.22 42.73 6.69
N ASP A 464 -34.66 43.14 7.84
CA ASP A 464 -35.32 44.03 8.79
C ASP A 464 -34.27 44.96 9.43
N PRO A 465 -34.29 46.29 9.16
CA PRO A 465 -35.13 46.98 8.18
C PRO A 465 -34.65 46.74 6.73
N ALA A 466 -35.59 46.69 5.77
CA ALA A 466 -35.26 46.46 4.36
C ALA A 466 -35.18 47.75 3.51
N VAL A 467 -36.10 48.68 3.73
CA VAL A 467 -36.30 49.90 2.93
C VAL A 467 -36.24 51.19 3.78
N GLU A 468 -35.86 51.06 5.05
CA GLU A 468 -35.66 52.19 5.95
C GLU A 468 -34.20 52.24 6.40
N PRO A 469 -33.65 53.43 6.68
CA PRO A 469 -32.33 53.53 7.29
C PRO A 469 -32.27 52.83 8.65
N GLY A 470 -31.20 52.08 8.91
CA GLY A 470 -31.02 51.33 10.15
C GLY A 470 -30.22 50.04 9.96
N GLY A 471 -30.45 49.07 10.83
CA GLY A 471 -29.76 47.79 10.82
C GLY A 471 -28.39 47.84 11.52
N ALA A 472 -27.58 46.80 11.33
CA ALA A 472 -26.36 46.58 12.12
C ALA A 472 -25.31 47.70 12.07
N LEU A 473 -25.32 48.52 11.01
CA LEU A 473 -24.41 49.65 10.80
C LEU A 473 -25.14 50.96 10.46
N ASP A 474 -26.44 51.07 10.77
CA ASP A 474 -27.26 52.24 10.45
C ASP A 474 -27.16 52.67 8.96
N GLY A 475 -27.22 51.69 8.05
CA GLY A 475 -27.10 51.91 6.60
C GLY A 475 -28.40 52.39 5.97
N GLU A 476 -28.33 52.90 4.73
CA GLU A 476 -29.51 53.37 3.98
C GLU A 476 -30.47 52.23 3.58
N ASN A 477 -29.96 51.00 3.51
CA ASN A 477 -30.67 49.82 3.00
C ASN A 477 -31.34 50.14 1.64
N PHE A 478 -32.42 49.46 1.25
CA PHE A 478 -33.02 49.69 -0.06
C PHE A 478 -33.97 50.91 -0.13
N ALA A 479 -33.79 51.93 0.73
CA ALA A 479 -34.66 53.11 0.76
C ALA A 479 -34.75 53.83 -0.60
N ALA A 480 -33.62 54.14 -1.22
CA ALA A 480 -33.60 54.77 -2.55
C ALA A 480 -34.23 53.89 -3.65
N ALA A 481 -34.23 52.57 -3.49
CA ALA A 481 -34.90 51.65 -4.40
C ALA A 481 -36.43 51.69 -4.21
N ALA A 482 -36.87 51.76 -2.95
CA ALA A 482 -38.28 51.92 -2.60
C ALA A 482 -38.84 53.25 -3.14
N ASP A 483 -38.13 54.35 -2.92
CA ASP A 483 -38.49 55.66 -3.46
C ASP A 483 -38.60 55.62 -4.99
N ALA A 484 -37.64 54.98 -5.66
CA ALA A 484 -37.64 54.87 -7.12
C ALA A 484 -38.83 54.06 -7.67
N VAL A 485 -39.24 52.98 -7.00
CA VAL A 485 -40.39 52.19 -7.44
C VAL A 485 -41.71 52.90 -7.14
N GLU A 486 -41.82 53.62 -6.02
CA GLU A 486 -42.98 54.48 -5.72
C GLU A 486 -43.12 55.62 -6.75
N ASP A 487 -42.01 56.31 -7.07
CA ASP A 487 -41.98 57.35 -8.10
C ASP A 487 -42.35 56.77 -9.48
N ALA A 488 -41.93 55.54 -9.78
CA ALA A 488 -42.26 54.85 -11.01
C ALA A 488 -43.76 54.50 -11.10
N VAL A 489 -44.42 54.18 -9.98
CA VAL A 489 -45.87 54.00 -9.88
C VAL A 489 -46.58 55.34 -10.10
N ALA A 490 -46.15 56.39 -9.40
CA ALA A 490 -46.76 57.72 -9.49
C ALA A 490 -46.64 58.33 -10.90
N THR A 491 -45.47 58.22 -11.53
CA THR A 491 -45.20 58.78 -12.88
C THR A 491 -46.04 58.09 -13.96
N ARG A 492 -46.44 56.83 -13.73
CA ARG A 492 -47.30 56.07 -14.64
C ARG A 492 -48.79 56.24 -14.36
N GLY A 493 -49.20 57.23 -13.56
CA GLY A 493 -50.62 57.48 -13.26
C GLY A 493 -51.19 56.58 -12.14
N GLY A 494 -50.31 55.93 -11.36
CA GLY A 494 -50.69 55.09 -10.23
C GLY A 494 -51.15 53.69 -10.64
N PHE A 495 -51.68 52.93 -9.67
CA PHE A 495 -52.15 51.56 -9.91
C PHE A 495 -53.32 51.44 -10.90
N ASP A 496 -54.04 52.54 -11.17
CA ASP A 496 -55.16 52.51 -12.11
C ASP A 496 -54.65 52.36 -13.55
N ASP A 497 -53.71 53.20 -13.96
CA ASP A 497 -53.10 53.19 -15.29
C ASP A 497 -52.21 51.94 -15.46
N LEU A 498 -51.42 51.57 -14.45
CA LEU A 498 -50.65 50.31 -14.45
C LEU A 498 -51.52 49.07 -14.62
N ALA A 499 -52.72 49.03 -14.02
CA ALA A 499 -53.62 47.91 -14.19
C ALA A 499 -54.14 47.81 -15.63
N ARG A 500 -54.42 48.95 -16.29
CA ARG A 500 -54.80 48.97 -17.71
C ARG A 500 -53.66 48.46 -18.58
N ASP A 501 -52.45 48.97 -18.38
CA ASP A 501 -51.27 48.55 -19.14
C ASP A 501 -51.07 47.02 -19.01
N VAL A 502 -51.14 46.47 -17.80
CA VAL A 502 -51.02 45.02 -17.58
C VAL A 502 -52.18 44.24 -18.22
N ALA A 503 -53.42 44.75 -18.15
CA ALA A 503 -54.57 44.10 -18.80
C ALA A 503 -54.47 44.11 -20.33
N ASP A 504 -53.81 45.11 -20.90
CA ASP A 504 -53.55 45.24 -22.34
C ASP A 504 -52.26 44.50 -22.77
N GLY A 505 -51.51 43.93 -21.83
CA GLY A 505 -50.32 43.09 -22.07
C GLY A 505 -48.97 43.83 -22.00
N ASP A 506 -48.98 45.10 -21.60
CA ASP A 506 -47.81 45.99 -21.54
C ASP A 506 -47.24 46.10 -20.11
N ALA A 507 -46.55 45.05 -19.66
CA ALA A 507 -45.94 45.04 -18.33
C ALA A 507 -44.71 45.99 -18.22
N PRO A 508 -44.54 46.71 -17.08
CA PRO A 508 -43.39 47.59 -16.89
C PRO A 508 -42.04 46.85 -16.91
N ALA A 509 -41.02 47.47 -17.50
CA ALA A 509 -39.66 46.95 -17.47
C ALA A 509 -39.07 47.01 -16.04
N ARG A 510 -38.35 45.95 -15.65
CA ARG A 510 -37.59 45.88 -14.40
C ARG A 510 -36.38 46.81 -14.46
N GLN A 511 -36.03 47.43 -13.33
CA GLN A 511 -34.88 48.34 -13.22
C GLN A 511 -33.93 47.87 -12.12
N GLN A 512 -32.63 47.83 -12.42
CA GLN A 512 -31.60 47.46 -11.46
C GLN A 512 -31.09 48.72 -10.74
N THR A 513 -30.92 48.61 -9.42
CA THR A 513 -30.37 49.66 -8.56
C THR A 513 -29.28 49.11 -7.65
N THR A 514 -28.36 49.97 -7.21
CA THR A 514 -27.27 49.62 -6.29
C THR A 514 -27.20 50.67 -5.20
N VAL A 515 -27.30 50.22 -3.95
CA VAL A 515 -27.37 51.07 -2.77
C VAL A 515 -25.97 51.40 -2.24
N PRO A 516 -25.73 52.60 -1.69
CA PRO A 516 -24.49 52.94 -0.99
C PRO A 516 -24.18 52.00 0.20
N MET A 517 -22.89 51.68 0.38
CA MET A 517 -22.41 50.88 1.52
C MET A 517 -22.29 51.75 2.78
N ALA A 518 -22.67 51.20 3.94
CA ALA A 518 -22.56 51.90 5.22
C ALA A 518 -21.08 52.16 5.61
N PRO A 519 -20.75 53.32 6.20
CA PRO A 519 -19.40 53.59 6.70
C PRO A 519 -18.95 52.53 7.71
N GLY A 520 -17.76 51.96 7.50
CA GLY A 520 -17.20 50.94 8.41
C GLY A 520 -17.56 49.49 8.09
N LEU A 521 -18.40 49.24 7.07
CA LEU A 521 -18.77 47.89 6.63
C LEU A 521 -17.55 47.01 6.32
N ASP A 522 -16.58 47.53 5.58
CA ASP A 522 -15.36 46.79 5.22
C ASP A 522 -14.57 46.31 6.46
N ARG A 523 -14.39 47.20 7.46
CA ARG A 523 -13.71 46.84 8.72
C ARG A 523 -14.48 45.77 9.49
N TRP A 524 -15.81 45.88 9.52
CA TRP A 524 -16.68 44.91 10.20
C TRP A 524 -16.60 43.53 9.55
N ILE A 525 -16.72 43.46 8.22
CA ILE A 525 -16.61 42.22 7.44
C ILE A 525 -15.24 41.57 7.62
N ARG A 526 -14.14 42.34 7.53
CA ARG A 526 -12.78 41.80 7.69
C ARG A 526 -12.55 41.21 9.08
N SER A 527 -13.00 41.89 10.13
CA SER A 527 -12.89 41.38 11.51
C SER A 527 -13.69 40.09 11.71
N ASP A 528 -14.92 40.03 11.18
CA ASP A 528 -15.77 38.84 11.26
C ASP A 528 -15.17 37.66 10.46
N LEU A 529 -14.62 37.92 9.28
CA LEU A 529 -13.97 36.93 8.44
C LEU A 529 -12.72 36.32 9.08
N VAL A 530 -11.86 37.13 9.71
CA VAL A 530 -10.67 36.60 10.42
C VAL A 530 -11.10 35.69 11.57
N ALA A 531 -12.09 36.12 12.36
CA ALA A 531 -12.63 35.30 13.44
C ALA A 531 -13.26 33.99 12.94
N LEU A 532 -13.95 34.00 11.80
CA LEU A 532 -14.47 32.79 11.16
C LEU A 532 -13.33 31.90 10.64
N ALA A 533 -12.33 32.48 9.97
CA ALA A 533 -11.21 31.75 9.42
C ALA A 533 -10.37 31.06 10.49
N ASP A 534 -10.20 31.67 11.67
CA ASP A 534 -9.52 31.03 12.80
C ASP A 534 -10.30 29.82 13.34
N ARG A 535 -11.63 29.92 13.43
CA ARG A 535 -12.49 28.76 13.80
C ARG A 535 -12.36 27.62 12.79
N VAL A 536 -12.36 27.94 11.49
CA VAL A 536 -12.23 26.93 10.42
C VAL A 536 -10.82 26.33 10.38
N LYS A 537 -9.78 27.15 10.56
CA LYS A 537 -8.37 26.73 10.56
C LYS A 537 -8.05 25.68 11.63
N ASN A 538 -8.70 25.77 12.79
CA ASN A 538 -8.48 24.87 13.92
C ASN A 538 -9.17 23.49 13.79
N ARG A 539 -9.89 23.23 12.70
CA ARG A 539 -10.46 21.90 12.45
C ARG A 539 -9.41 20.91 11.97
N SER A 540 -9.41 19.73 12.58
CA SER A 540 -8.50 18.64 12.25
C SER A 540 -9.13 17.27 12.44
N VAL A 541 -8.73 16.31 11.60
CA VAL A 541 -9.12 14.91 11.71
C VAL A 541 -7.89 14.04 11.98
N THR A 542 -8.02 13.09 12.89
CA THR A 542 -6.99 12.09 13.19
C THR A 542 -7.42 10.75 12.62
N VAL A 543 -6.62 10.18 11.71
CA VAL A 543 -6.94 8.92 11.02
C VAL A 543 -5.79 7.94 11.12
N SER A 544 -6.06 6.64 11.00
CA SER A 544 -5.01 5.62 10.96
C SER A 544 -4.16 5.76 9.70
N ALA A 545 -2.83 5.77 9.87
CA ALA A 545 -1.88 5.77 8.75
C ALA A 545 -2.07 4.54 7.85
N ARG A 546 -2.45 3.40 8.43
CA ARG A 546 -2.73 2.14 7.72
C ARG A 546 -3.96 2.27 6.82
N ARG A 547 -5.04 2.88 7.31
CA ARG A 547 -6.27 3.07 6.53
C ARG A 547 -6.12 4.10 5.41
N VAL A 548 -5.28 5.13 5.62
CA VAL A 548 -4.92 6.08 4.57
C VAL A 548 -4.03 5.41 3.51
N ALA A 549 -3.03 4.63 3.94
CA ALA A 549 -2.17 3.88 3.03
C ALA A 549 -2.96 2.88 2.18
N ALA A 550 -3.94 2.18 2.77
CA ALA A 550 -4.83 1.24 2.10
C ALA A 550 -5.88 1.90 1.18
N GLY A 551 -5.88 3.24 1.03
CA GLY A 551 -6.87 3.96 0.24
C GLY A 551 -8.29 3.98 0.83
N GLU A 552 -8.51 3.41 2.01
CA GLU A 552 -9.83 3.33 2.66
C GLU A 552 -10.33 4.68 3.17
N VAL A 553 -9.42 5.61 3.49
CA VAL A 553 -9.74 6.91 4.09
C VAL A 553 -8.94 8.02 3.43
N ASN A 554 -9.62 9.09 2.99
CA ASN A 554 -9.00 10.30 2.47
C ASN A 554 -9.23 11.48 3.45
N PRO A 555 -8.19 11.92 4.20
CA PRO A 555 -8.36 12.96 5.23
C PRO A 555 -8.93 14.28 4.70
N ALA A 556 -8.62 14.66 3.45
CA ALA A 556 -9.13 15.90 2.87
C ALA A 556 -10.62 15.80 2.53
N ALA A 557 -11.09 14.62 2.12
CA ALA A 557 -12.51 14.36 1.87
C ALA A 557 -13.31 14.34 3.19
N GLU A 558 -12.75 13.73 4.23
CA GLU A 558 -13.35 13.73 5.59
C GLU A 558 -13.50 15.16 6.13
N LEU A 559 -12.46 15.99 6.04
CA LEU A 559 -12.51 17.40 6.44
C LEU A 559 -13.52 18.22 5.62
N ALA A 560 -13.64 17.94 4.31
CA ALA A 560 -14.63 18.61 3.46
C ALA A 560 -16.06 18.20 3.85
N SER A 561 -16.28 16.92 4.16
CA SER A 561 -17.57 16.40 4.63
C SER A 561 -17.97 17.02 5.96
N ASP A 562 -17.05 17.03 6.93
CA ASP A 562 -17.23 17.67 8.24
C ASP A 562 -17.57 19.17 8.11
N LEU A 563 -16.85 19.89 7.25
CA LEU A 563 -17.10 21.32 7.03
C LEU A 563 -18.43 21.58 6.31
N ARG A 564 -18.90 20.68 5.42
CA ARG A 564 -20.22 20.79 4.79
C ARG A 564 -21.34 20.57 5.79
N ALA A 565 -21.19 19.61 6.71
CA ALA A 565 -22.17 19.34 7.75
C ALA A 565 -22.38 20.57 8.65
N ASP A 566 -21.29 21.25 9.01
CA ASP A 566 -21.33 22.41 9.90
C ASP A 566 -21.46 23.75 9.16
N ARG A 567 -21.54 23.73 7.82
CA ARG A 567 -21.66 24.95 6.99
C ARG A 567 -22.80 25.86 7.45
N PRO A 568 -24.03 25.39 7.76
CA PRO A 568 -25.12 26.27 8.19
C PRO A 568 -24.81 27.04 9.48
N GLU A 569 -24.14 26.39 10.45
CA GLU A 569 -23.73 27.02 11.70
C GLU A 569 -22.56 28.00 11.48
N LEU A 570 -21.60 27.64 10.64
CA LEU A 570 -20.45 28.49 10.32
C LEU A 570 -20.85 29.72 9.49
N VAL A 571 -21.78 29.59 8.55
CA VAL A 571 -22.40 30.72 7.85
C VAL A 571 -23.11 31.61 8.88
N GLY A 572 -23.87 31.01 9.80
CA GLY A 572 -24.51 31.73 10.91
C GLY A 572 -25.55 32.74 10.44
N ALA A 573 -26.34 32.38 9.43
CA ALA A 573 -27.40 33.23 8.89
C ALA A 573 -28.54 33.39 9.93
N PRO A 574 -28.95 34.63 10.28
CA PRO A 574 -30.06 34.86 11.18
C PRO A 574 -31.41 34.49 10.53
N ALA A 575 -32.48 34.49 11.32
CA ALA A 575 -33.84 34.27 10.82
C ALA A 575 -34.31 35.43 9.90
N ALA A 576 -33.86 36.65 10.19
CA ALA A 576 -33.96 37.83 9.35
C ALA A 576 -32.64 38.62 9.45
N TYR A 577 -32.15 39.15 8.34
CA TYR A 577 -30.92 39.95 8.29
C TYR A 577 -31.15 41.34 8.89
N ASP A 578 -30.22 41.79 9.72
CA ASP A 578 -30.22 43.12 10.35
C ASP A 578 -29.76 44.21 9.35
N GLY A 579 -30.59 44.44 8.34
CA GLY A 579 -30.32 45.29 7.18
C GLY A 579 -29.40 44.67 6.11
N VAL A 580 -29.13 45.45 5.05
CA VAL A 580 -28.32 45.03 3.89
C VAL A 580 -26.86 44.76 4.27
N SER A 581 -26.34 45.50 5.26
CA SER A 581 -24.98 45.33 5.76
C SER A 581 -24.75 43.95 6.41
N ASP A 582 -25.71 43.44 7.19
CA ASP A 582 -25.60 42.10 7.78
C ASP A 582 -25.77 41.00 6.72
N ARG A 583 -26.69 41.18 5.76
CA ARG A 583 -26.83 40.31 4.59
C ARG A 583 -25.51 40.19 3.82
N ALA A 584 -24.83 41.31 3.56
CA ALA A 584 -23.53 41.34 2.91
C ALA A 584 -22.46 40.59 3.73
N ARG A 585 -22.40 40.80 5.05
CA ARG A 585 -21.48 40.07 5.94
C ARG A 585 -21.70 38.56 5.86
N VAL A 586 -22.95 38.09 5.94
CA VAL A 586 -23.28 36.65 5.86
C VAL A 586 -22.97 36.07 4.47
N ALA A 587 -23.24 36.81 3.40
CA ALA A 587 -22.88 36.39 2.03
C ALA A 587 -21.36 36.20 1.87
N VAL A 588 -20.57 37.13 2.43
CA VAL A 588 -19.10 37.03 2.41
C VAL A 588 -18.59 35.85 3.24
N ARG A 589 -19.20 35.54 4.40
CA ARG A 589 -18.88 34.32 5.17
C ARG A 589 -19.14 33.05 4.37
N ALA A 590 -20.26 32.98 3.66
CA ALA A 590 -20.59 31.83 2.84
C ALA A 590 -19.63 31.67 1.65
N ALA A 591 -19.30 32.77 0.96
CA ALA A 591 -18.31 32.78 -0.12
C ALA A 591 -16.91 32.33 0.35
N TYR A 592 -16.53 32.67 1.58
CA TYR A 592 -15.31 32.16 2.21
C TYR A 592 -15.35 30.64 2.38
N LEU A 593 -16.41 30.10 3.00
CA LEU A 593 -16.54 28.67 3.26
C LEU A 593 -16.59 27.85 1.96
N ASP A 594 -17.25 28.35 0.92
CA ASP A 594 -17.32 27.69 -0.38
C ASP A 594 -15.93 27.59 -1.03
N ARG A 595 -15.09 28.62 -0.88
CA ARG A 595 -13.68 28.57 -1.32
C ARG A 595 -12.85 27.57 -0.52
N VAL A 596 -13.06 27.45 0.78
CA VAL A 596 -12.36 26.44 1.61
C VAL A 596 -12.75 25.04 1.17
N LEU A 597 -14.05 24.78 0.99
CA LEU A 597 -14.57 23.50 0.49
C LEU A 597 -13.99 23.15 -0.87
N ALA A 598 -13.99 24.09 -1.82
CA ALA A 598 -13.38 23.88 -3.13
C ALA A 598 -11.88 23.55 -3.06
N ALA A 599 -11.14 24.17 -2.13
CA ALA A 599 -9.73 23.86 -1.91
C ALA A 599 -9.50 22.46 -1.31
N LEU A 600 -10.35 22.04 -0.36
CA LEU A 600 -10.30 20.69 0.22
C LEU A 600 -10.67 19.63 -0.81
N ASP A 601 -11.69 19.86 -1.65
CA ASP A 601 -12.08 18.95 -2.73
C ASP A 601 -10.97 18.77 -3.77
N ARG A 602 -10.33 19.87 -4.18
CA ARG A 602 -9.14 19.81 -5.05
C ARG A 602 -7.99 19.03 -4.42
N ARG A 603 -7.83 19.06 -3.10
CA ARG A 603 -6.82 18.26 -2.39
C ARG A 603 -7.23 16.78 -2.33
N ALA A 604 -8.48 16.49 -2.00
CA ALA A 604 -9.03 15.14 -1.96
C ALA A 604 -8.88 14.43 -3.31
N ASN A 605 -9.23 15.11 -4.41
CA ASN A 605 -9.11 14.58 -5.77
C ASN A 605 -7.65 14.30 -6.16
N ARG A 606 -6.70 15.15 -5.74
CA ARG A 606 -5.26 14.91 -5.97
C ARG A 606 -4.75 13.70 -5.19
N THR A 607 -5.18 13.52 -3.94
CA THR A 607 -4.83 12.33 -3.15
C THR A 607 -5.40 11.06 -3.79
N ALA A 608 -6.67 11.08 -4.21
CA ALA A 608 -7.29 9.96 -4.90
C ALA A 608 -6.57 9.61 -6.22
N ALA A 609 -6.19 10.62 -7.01
CA ALA A 609 -5.42 10.40 -8.24
C ALA A 609 -4.02 9.83 -7.97
N ALA A 610 -3.35 10.24 -6.89
CA ALA A 610 -2.05 9.70 -6.52
C ALA A 610 -2.13 8.23 -6.04
N THR A 611 -3.14 7.89 -5.24
CA THR A 611 -3.39 6.50 -4.83
C THR A 611 -3.79 5.63 -6.03
N GLY A 612 -4.68 6.12 -6.89
CA GLY A 612 -5.08 5.42 -8.12
C GLY A 612 -3.91 5.19 -9.08
N ALA A 613 -3.05 6.18 -9.31
CA ALA A 613 -1.87 6.00 -10.15
C ALA A 613 -0.86 5.00 -9.58
N ALA A 614 -0.79 4.86 -8.25
CA ALA A 614 0.05 3.87 -7.59
C ALA A 614 -0.57 2.46 -7.63
N ASP A 615 -1.89 2.35 -7.50
CA ASP A 615 -2.64 1.11 -7.71
C ASP A 615 -2.54 0.63 -9.16
N ASP A 616 -2.65 1.56 -10.12
CA ASP A 616 -2.49 1.28 -11.55
C ASP A 616 -1.05 0.81 -11.84
N ALA A 617 -0.04 1.48 -11.29
CA ALA A 617 1.36 1.05 -11.42
C ALA A 617 1.63 -0.32 -10.75
N SER A 618 0.99 -0.61 -9.61
CA SER A 618 1.05 -1.92 -8.94
C SER A 618 0.37 -3.02 -9.77
N THR A 619 -0.76 -2.68 -10.40
CA THR A 619 -1.52 -3.58 -11.28
C THR A 619 -0.76 -3.86 -12.57
N ASP A 620 -0.18 -2.83 -13.21
CA ASP A 620 0.67 -2.96 -14.40
C ASP A 620 1.96 -3.74 -14.11
N ALA A 621 2.48 -3.65 -12.89
CA ALA A 621 3.60 -4.46 -12.41
C ALA A 621 3.19 -5.86 -11.90
N ASN A 622 1.89 -6.23 -11.98
CA ASN A 622 1.33 -7.50 -11.51
C ASN A 622 1.58 -7.81 -10.01
N LEU A 623 1.69 -6.78 -9.16
CA LEU A 623 2.01 -6.89 -7.73
C LEU A 623 0.77 -7.06 -6.82
N GLY A 624 -0.44 -7.14 -7.38
CA GLY A 624 -1.71 -7.25 -6.64
C GLY A 624 -2.28 -5.90 -6.15
N SER A 625 -3.46 -5.93 -5.51
CA SER A 625 -4.15 -4.72 -5.03
C SER A 625 -3.81 -4.36 -3.56
N LEU A 626 -3.91 -3.07 -3.18
CA LEU A 626 -3.75 -2.56 -1.81
C LEU A 626 -4.51 -3.36 -0.74
N SER A 627 -5.70 -3.83 -1.08
CA SER A 627 -6.58 -4.58 -0.16
C SER A 627 -6.17 -6.04 0.04
N GLU A 628 -5.41 -6.63 -0.89
CA GLU A 628 -4.92 -8.01 -0.80
C GLU A 628 -3.63 -8.09 0.01
N ALA A 629 -2.73 -7.11 -0.15
CA ALA A 629 -1.48 -7.04 0.61
C ALA A 629 -1.71 -6.86 2.13
N VAL A 630 -2.69 -6.03 2.51
CA VAL A 630 -3.08 -5.82 3.92
C VAL A 630 -3.67 -7.10 4.53
N ARG A 631 -4.40 -7.91 3.74
CA ARG A 631 -4.94 -9.21 4.17
C ARG A 631 -3.85 -10.28 4.29
N ALA A 632 -2.89 -10.30 3.39
CA ALA A 632 -1.77 -11.24 3.44
C ALA A 632 -0.82 -10.95 4.63
N GLU A 633 -0.61 -9.68 4.98
CA GLU A 633 0.05 -9.28 6.24
C GLU A 633 -0.73 -9.79 7.48
N GLU A 634 -2.06 -9.73 7.46
CA GLU A 634 -2.91 -10.29 8.52
C GLU A 634 -2.81 -11.80 8.63
N VAL A 635 -2.72 -12.51 7.50
CA VAL A 635 -2.48 -13.95 7.47
C VAL A 635 -1.10 -14.27 8.03
N ALA A 636 -0.03 -13.61 7.59
CA ALA A 636 1.32 -13.82 8.11
C ALA A 636 1.41 -13.54 9.62
N ARG A 637 0.71 -12.50 10.11
CA ARG A 637 0.61 -12.20 11.54
C ARG A 637 -0.16 -13.25 12.32
N ALA A 638 -1.21 -13.82 11.73
CA ALA A 638 -1.93 -14.95 12.33
C ALA A 638 -1.03 -16.18 12.45
N THR A 639 -0.19 -16.46 11.46
CA THR A 639 0.81 -17.56 11.51
C THR A 639 1.87 -17.35 12.58
N LEU A 640 2.26 -16.10 12.86
CA LEU A 640 3.19 -15.71 13.93
C LEU A 640 2.52 -15.61 15.31
N GLY A 641 1.17 -15.54 15.35
CA GLY A 641 0.37 -15.14 16.51
C GLY A 641 -0.20 -16.26 17.37
N GLU A 642 -0.01 -17.55 17.02
CA GLU A 642 -0.38 -18.66 17.91
C GLU A 642 0.59 -18.73 19.10
N THR A 643 0.32 -17.85 20.06
CA THR A 643 0.89 -17.85 21.40
C THR A 643 0.46 -19.12 22.11
N ARG A 644 1.45 -19.79 22.72
CA ARG A 644 1.37 -20.85 23.74
C ARG A 644 -0.06 -21.12 24.25
N ALA A 645 -0.64 -22.25 23.85
CA ALA A 645 -1.58 -22.94 24.73
C ALA A 645 -0.77 -23.44 25.94
N ASP A 646 -1.13 -22.94 27.12
CA ASP A 646 -0.44 -23.12 28.38
C ASP A 646 0.00 -24.57 28.67
N GLY A 647 1.27 -24.71 29.05
CA GLY A 647 1.73 -25.86 29.80
C GLY A 647 1.22 -25.76 31.24
N ALA A 648 0.02 -26.29 31.51
CA ALA A 648 -0.32 -27.03 32.73
C ALA A 648 -1.80 -27.43 32.74
N ASN A 649 -2.05 -28.75 32.76
CA ASN A 649 -3.34 -29.42 32.94
C ASN A 649 -4.41 -29.17 31.88
N GLY A 650 -4.31 -29.96 30.81
CA GLY A 650 -5.40 -30.27 29.91
C GLY A 650 -5.38 -31.73 29.51
N THR A 651 -5.88 -32.61 30.38
CA THR A 651 -6.58 -33.83 29.93
C THR A 651 -7.77 -33.39 29.09
N GLY A 652 -7.50 -33.07 27.84
CA GLY A 652 -8.46 -32.59 26.84
C GLY A 652 -8.46 -33.54 25.67
N ASN A 653 -9.38 -34.49 25.77
CA ASN A 653 -9.93 -35.36 24.73
C ASN A 653 -9.96 -34.72 23.32
N GLY A 654 -8.83 -34.74 22.61
CA GLY A 654 -8.73 -34.59 21.16
C GLY A 654 -8.71 -35.99 20.55
N THR A 655 -9.81 -36.72 20.67
CA THR A 655 -10.02 -37.99 19.97
C THR A 655 -10.26 -37.71 18.49
N GLY A 656 -9.19 -37.34 17.78
CA GLY A 656 -9.05 -37.52 16.35
C GLY A 656 -7.87 -38.45 16.16
N ASN A 657 -8.14 -39.72 15.86
CA ASN A 657 -7.13 -40.64 15.36
C ASN A 657 -6.57 -40.07 14.05
N GLU A 658 -5.55 -39.21 14.11
CA GLU A 658 -4.70 -38.95 12.95
C GLU A 658 -3.73 -40.12 12.82
N THR A 659 -4.24 -41.23 12.27
CA THR A 659 -3.39 -42.30 11.74
C THR A 659 -2.60 -41.73 10.55
N GLY A 660 -1.28 -41.64 10.65
CA GLY A 660 -0.45 -41.04 9.60
C GLY A 660 0.99 -40.74 10.01
N VAL A 661 1.86 -40.50 9.01
CA VAL A 661 3.24 -40.05 9.20
C VAL A 661 3.26 -38.53 9.25
N ARG A 662 3.80 -37.96 10.33
CA ARG A 662 4.04 -36.51 10.48
C ARG A 662 5.46 -36.19 10.05
N PHE A 663 5.61 -35.14 9.23
CA PHE A 663 6.90 -34.61 8.78
C PHE A 663 7.20 -33.33 9.56
N VAL A 664 8.32 -33.31 10.27
CA VAL A 664 8.72 -32.19 11.13
C VAL A 664 10.05 -31.64 10.62
N PRO A 665 10.08 -30.44 10.02
CA PRO A 665 11.32 -29.78 9.64
C PRO A 665 12.12 -29.35 10.88
N ASP A 666 13.44 -29.33 10.72
CA ASP A 666 14.46 -28.94 11.71
C ASP A 666 15.61 -28.30 10.92
N ALA A 667 15.62 -26.97 10.88
CA ALA A 667 16.52 -26.15 10.10
C ALA A 667 17.66 -25.58 10.97
N ASP A 668 18.89 -25.67 10.47
CA ASP A 668 20.07 -25.11 11.13
C ASP A 668 20.82 -24.19 10.14
N PRO A 669 20.97 -22.88 10.43
CA PRO A 669 20.45 -22.18 11.61
C PRO A 669 18.93 -21.97 11.57
N MET A 670 18.31 -21.93 12.75
CA MET A 670 16.86 -21.73 12.93
C MET A 670 16.33 -20.38 12.42
N TYR A 671 17.18 -19.35 12.34
CA TYR A 671 16.87 -18.08 11.67
C TYR A 671 18.03 -17.72 10.74
N LEU A 672 17.69 -17.44 9.49
CA LEU A 672 18.63 -17.03 8.46
C LEU A 672 18.96 -15.54 8.68
N SER A 673 20.06 -15.28 9.39
CA SER A 673 20.54 -13.94 9.72
C SER A 673 21.40 -13.33 8.62
N LEU A 674 21.30 -12.01 8.45
CA LEU A 674 22.16 -11.22 7.54
C LEU A 674 23.60 -11.07 8.02
N GLY A 675 23.84 -11.25 9.33
CA GLY A 675 25.18 -11.24 9.90
C GLY A 675 25.83 -12.62 9.81
N GLY A 676 27.14 -12.66 9.62
CA GLY A 676 27.90 -13.90 9.59
C GLY A 676 27.81 -14.68 10.91
N LEU A 677 27.57 -15.99 10.83
CA LEU A 677 27.63 -16.93 11.94
C LEU A 677 29.01 -17.59 11.98
N SER A 678 29.66 -17.60 13.14
CA SER A 678 30.90 -18.37 13.29
C SER A 678 30.62 -19.86 13.11
N GLY A 679 31.58 -20.64 12.59
CA GLY A 679 31.45 -22.10 12.50
C GLY A 679 31.32 -22.81 13.84
N SER A 680 31.58 -22.14 14.97
CA SER A 680 31.22 -22.68 16.30
C SER A 680 29.72 -22.71 16.57
N ALA A 681 28.94 -21.89 15.87
CA ALA A 681 27.48 -21.82 15.96
C ALA A 681 26.77 -22.66 14.87
N VAL A 682 27.52 -23.17 13.88
CA VAL A 682 27.02 -23.96 12.75
C VAL A 682 27.83 -25.25 12.64
N PRO A 683 27.29 -26.41 13.09
CA PRO A 683 28.06 -27.65 13.20
C PRO A 683 28.69 -28.17 11.91
N THR A 684 28.14 -27.79 10.75
CA THR A 684 28.60 -28.24 9.41
C THR A 684 29.68 -27.34 8.80
N VAL A 685 30.20 -26.38 9.57
CA VAL A 685 31.21 -25.38 9.13
C VAL A 685 32.44 -25.49 10.01
N SER A 686 33.64 -25.32 9.45
CA SER A 686 34.89 -25.36 10.21
C SER A 686 34.86 -24.32 11.34
N ARG A 687 35.40 -24.63 12.53
CA ARG A 687 35.27 -23.76 13.72
C ARG A 687 35.81 -22.33 13.53
N GLY A 688 36.79 -22.15 12.64
CA GLY A 688 37.37 -20.84 12.31
C GLY A 688 36.68 -20.09 11.16
N GLY A 689 35.75 -20.74 10.45
CA GLY A 689 35.04 -20.17 9.31
C GLY A 689 33.87 -19.28 9.70
N THR A 690 33.39 -18.49 8.74
CA THR A 690 32.16 -17.68 8.84
C THR A 690 31.16 -18.13 7.80
N TYR A 691 29.90 -18.29 8.21
CA TYR A 691 28.79 -18.76 7.39
C TYR A 691 27.69 -17.69 7.31
N HIS A 692 27.26 -17.33 6.10
CA HIS A 692 26.21 -16.36 5.84
C HIS A 692 24.93 -17.08 5.42
N PRO A 693 23.97 -17.34 6.34
CA PRO A 693 22.77 -18.10 6.01
C PRO A 693 21.77 -17.29 5.18
N LEU A 694 21.82 -15.96 5.25
CA LEU A 694 21.07 -15.05 4.38
C LEU A 694 21.95 -13.90 3.94
N VAL A 695 21.87 -13.55 2.67
CA VAL A 695 22.38 -12.29 2.14
C VAL A 695 21.23 -11.50 1.52
N ALA A 696 21.29 -10.19 1.61
CA ALA A 696 20.28 -9.29 1.06
C ALA A 696 20.93 -8.05 0.46
N ARG A 697 20.31 -7.54 -0.60
CA ARG A 697 20.59 -6.26 -1.19
C ARG A 697 19.30 -5.51 -1.38
N ASN A 698 19.26 -4.29 -0.89
CA ASN A 698 18.14 -3.39 -1.04
C ASN A 698 18.63 -2.12 -1.76
N THR A 699 18.22 -1.96 -3.01
CA THR A 699 18.54 -0.80 -3.82
C THR A 699 17.39 0.19 -3.79
N ASN A 700 17.58 1.34 -3.14
CA ASN A 700 16.63 2.44 -3.16
C ASN A 700 16.92 3.39 -4.32
N LEU A 701 15.98 3.50 -5.26
CA LEU A 701 16.14 4.29 -6.48
C LEU A 701 16.17 5.81 -6.25
N PHE A 702 15.52 6.31 -5.19
CA PHE A 702 15.38 7.74 -4.91
C PHE A 702 15.72 8.10 -3.44
N THR A 703 16.95 7.83 -3.01
CA THR A 703 17.52 8.24 -1.69
C THR A 703 17.87 9.72 -1.60
N LEU A 704 18.40 10.19 -0.46
CA LEU A 704 18.69 11.61 -0.23
C LEU A 704 20.13 12.13 -0.10
N PRO A 705 20.35 13.36 -0.61
CA PRO A 705 19.55 13.98 -1.66
C PRO A 705 20.01 13.29 -2.95
N TYR A 706 19.10 12.53 -3.57
CA TYR A 706 19.20 11.78 -4.82
C TYR A 706 20.60 11.20 -5.11
N GLY A 707 20.83 9.96 -4.66
CA GLY A 707 22.11 9.26 -4.77
C GLY A 707 22.60 9.00 -6.20
N ASP A 708 23.81 8.43 -6.30
CA ASP A 708 24.61 8.26 -7.53
C ASP A 708 24.00 7.33 -8.60
N ALA A 709 22.92 6.60 -8.30
CA ALA A 709 22.23 5.72 -9.26
C ALA A 709 21.54 6.47 -10.43
N VAL A 710 21.55 7.80 -10.38
CA VAL A 710 20.82 8.67 -11.31
C VAL A 710 21.54 8.88 -12.64
N ASP A 711 22.85 8.62 -12.73
CA ASP A 711 23.64 8.92 -13.93
C ASP A 711 23.44 7.90 -15.07
N THR A 712 22.79 6.76 -14.84
CA THR A 712 22.75 5.68 -15.86
C THR A 712 21.40 5.46 -16.53
N VAL A 713 20.26 5.86 -15.93
CA VAL A 713 18.94 5.38 -16.42
C VAL A 713 18.01 6.49 -16.95
N LEU A 714 18.17 7.78 -16.60
CA LEU A 714 17.15 8.80 -16.95
C LEU A 714 17.70 10.16 -17.45
N GLU A 715 18.97 10.25 -17.82
CA GLU A 715 19.56 11.45 -18.45
C GLU A 715 18.85 11.93 -19.73
N PRO A 716 18.33 11.03 -20.62
CA PRO A 716 17.71 11.46 -21.88
C PRO A 716 16.35 12.16 -21.73
N VAL A 717 15.66 12.02 -20.60
CA VAL A 717 14.25 12.44 -20.47
C VAL A 717 14.09 13.79 -19.75
N PHE A 718 15.01 14.19 -18.84
CA PHE A 718 14.76 15.31 -17.93
C PHE A 718 15.88 16.38 -17.77
N GLY A 719 17.07 16.21 -18.37
CA GLY A 719 18.10 17.27 -18.48
C GLY A 719 18.95 17.56 -17.22
N ALA A 720 20.08 18.25 -17.42
CA ALA A 720 21.21 18.37 -16.49
C ALA A 720 21.09 19.38 -15.31
N ASN A 721 19.96 20.07 -15.14
CA ASN A 721 19.82 21.17 -14.17
C ASN A 721 18.78 20.88 -13.07
N ARG A 722 19.04 19.86 -12.25
CA ARG A 722 18.15 19.48 -11.15
C ARG A 722 18.34 20.39 -9.91
N ARG A 723 17.24 20.77 -9.25
CA ARG A 723 17.22 21.71 -8.10
C ARG A 723 16.39 21.15 -6.95
N VAL A 724 16.74 21.47 -5.71
CA VAL A 724 16.06 21.02 -4.48
C VAL A 724 15.30 22.19 -3.81
N PRO A 725 14.13 21.93 -3.18
CA PRO A 725 13.41 22.93 -2.40
C PRO A 725 14.26 23.59 -1.30
N LEU A 726 14.04 24.88 -1.04
CA LEU A 726 14.77 25.66 -0.03
C LEU A 726 14.83 25.00 1.36
N ARG A 727 13.70 24.43 1.80
CA ARG A 727 13.59 23.73 3.08
C ARG A 727 14.55 22.54 3.18
N VAL A 728 14.77 21.83 2.08
CA VAL A 728 15.67 20.67 1.99
C VAL A 728 17.12 21.14 2.16
N ALA A 729 17.51 22.16 1.39
CA ALA A 729 18.84 22.73 1.42
C ALA A 729 19.18 23.35 2.79
N ALA A 730 18.22 24.03 3.43
CA ALA A 730 18.38 24.59 4.77
C ALA A 730 18.59 23.50 5.84
N ARG A 731 17.87 22.37 5.76
CA ARG A 731 18.09 21.23 6.68
C ARG A 731 19.41 20.51 6.44
N ALA A 732 19.80 20.37 5.17
CA ALA A 732 21.12 19.87 4.80
C ALA A 732 22.23 20.79 5.33
N LEU A 733 22.01 22.11 5.34
CA LEU A 733 22.93 23.09 5.90
C LEU A 733 23.05 22.94 7.44
N LEU A 734 21.94 22.84 8.17
CA LEU A 734 21.96 22.58 9.63
C LEU A 734 22.65 21.26 9.99
N ALA A 735 22.44 20.22 9.18
CA ALA A 735 23.14 18.96 9.33
C ALA A 735 24.67 19.12 9.17
N ALA A 736 25.11 19.90 8.19
CA ALA A 736 26.52 20.21 7.98
C ALA A 736 27.10 21.04 9.12
N ASP A 737 26.39 22.09 9.57
CA ASP A 737 26.80 22.95 10.70
C ASP A 737 26.94 22.16 12.00
N SER A 738 25.95 21.33 12.34
CA SER A 738 26.01 20.47 13.53
C SER A 738 27.16 19.47 13.47
N THR A 739 27.43 18.90 12.29
CA THR A 739 28.55 17.95 12.11
C THR A 739 29.91 18.64 12.19
N LEU A 740 30.05 19.86 11.64
CA LEU A 740 31.26 20.67 11.78
C LEU A 740 31.49 21.09 13.24
N ALA A 741 30.43 21.49 13.95
CA ALA A 741 30.52 21.80 15.38
C ALA A 741 30.98 20.58 16.19
N ALA A 742 30.41 19.39 15.91
CA ALA A 742 30.77 18.14 16.58
C ALA A 742 32.21 17.67 16.34
N THR A 743 32.78 18.02 15.17
CA THR A 743 34.14 17.66 14.73
C THR A 743 35.17 18.76 14.98
N ASN A 744 34.80 19.82 15.72
CA ASN A 744 35.63 21.01 15.96
C ASN A 744 36.14 21.68 14.66
N GLY A 745 35.38 21.56 13.56
CA GLY A 745 35.69 22.17 12.28
C GLY A 745 36.91 21.58 11.56
N THR A 746 37.35 20.38 11.93
CA THR A 746 38.56 19.75 11.35
C THR A 746 38.38 19.25 9.91
N ASN A 747 37.15 19.08 9.43
CA ASN A 747 36.86 18.64 8.08
C ASN A 747 36.75 19.83 7.11
N GLU A 748 37.88 20.24 6.53
CA GLU A 748 37.97 21.38 5.58
C GLU A 748 37.07 21.20 4.34
N THR A 749 36.91 19.96 3.87
CA THR A 749 36.05 19.68 2.70
C THR A 749 34.58 19.89 3.04
N LEU A 750 34.14 19.47 4.23
CA LEU A 750 32.79 19.74 4.71
C LEU A 750 32.57 21.24 4.90
N ALA A 751 33.54 21.96 5.46
CA ALA A 751 33.47 23.40 5.65
C ALA A 751 33.26 24.15 4.31
N ASP A 752 34.08 23.88 3.29
CA ASP A 752 33.91 24.51 1.96
C ASP A 752 32.57 24.16 1.30
N ARG A 753 32.10 22.91 1.43
CA ARG A 753 30.78 22.50 0.89
C ARG A 753 29.63 23.18 1.63
N ARG A 754 29.72 23.25 2.97
CA ARG A 754 28.77 23.94 3.85
C ARG A 754 28.69 25.41 3.47
N ASP A 755 29.81 26.12 3.37
CA ASP A 755 29.85 27.56 3.07
C ASP A 755 29.22 27.86 1.70
N ARG A 756 29.47 27.01 0.69
CA ARG A 756 28.82 27.14 -0.62
C ARG A 756 27.32 26.90 -0.56
N LEU A 757 26.89 25.90 0.22
CA LEU A 757 25.47 25.62 0.44
C LEU A 757 24.79 26.77 1.18
N GLU A 758 25.46 27.35 2.18
CA GLU A 758 25.02 28.53 2.94
C GLU A 758 24.75 29.72 2.03
N ILE A 759 25.71 30.08 1.16
CA ILE A 759 25.54 31.15 0.16
C ILE A 759 24.36 30.87 -0.77
N ALA A 760 24.16 29.61 -1.16
CA ALA A 760 23.08 29.24 -2.06
C ALA A 760 21.70 29.27 -1.37
N VAL A 761 21.63 28.84 -0.10
CA VAL A 761 20.43 28.93 0.74
C VAL A 761 20.06 30.39 0.98
N ASP A 762 21.02 31.21 1.39
CA ASP A 762 20.83 32.66 1.62
C ASP A 762 20.30 33.36 0.36
N ARG A 763 20.96 33.17 -0.79
CA ARG A 763 20.50 33.73 -2.07
C ARG A 763 19.08 33.26 -2.46
N SER A 764 18.72 32.03 -2.10
CA SER A 764 17.40 31.46 -2.42
C SER A 764 16.29 31.99 -1.51
N THR A 765 16.61 32.70 -0.43
CA THR A 765 15.62 33.42 0.42
C THR A 765 15.25 34.80 -0.13
N VAL A 766 16.15 35.44 -0.89
CA VAL A 766 15.95 36.79 -1.46
C VAL A 766 14.61 36.96 -2.20
N PRO A 767 14.15 36.02 -3.05
CA PRO A 767 12.85 36.17 -3.71
C PRO A 767 11.68 36.24 -2.72
N ALA A 768 11.77 35.54 -1.58
CA ALA A 768 10.75 35.61 -0.54
C ALA A 768 10.82 36.97 0.17
N GLU A 769 12.01 37.51 0.45
CA GLU A 769 12.16 38.86 1.00
C GLU A 769 11.59 39.93 0.07
N GLU A 770 11.83 39.84 -1.24
CA GLU A 770 11.24 40.75 -2.22
C GLU A 770 9.71 40.63 -2.27
N ALA A 771 9.16 39.41 -2.22
CA ALA A 771 7.72 39.24 -2.13
C ALA A 771 7.14 39.80 -0.82
N ALA A 772 7.86 39.71 0.30
CA ALA A 772 7.45 40.38 1.53
C ALA A 772 7.47 41.92 1.37
N LYS A 773 8.47 42.49 0.69
CA LYS A 773 8.51 43.94 0.38
C LYS A 773 7.33 44.37 -0.47
N ASP A 774 6.91 43.54 -1.43
CA ASP A 774 5.78 43.80 -2.31
C ASP A 774 4.45 43.71 -1.55
N VAL A 775 4.26 42.70 -0.70
CA VAL A 775 3.08 42.59 0.18
C VAL A 775 2.99 43.80 1.12
N LEU A 776 4.10 44.18 1.76
CA LEU A 776 4.16 45.37 2.61
C LEU A 776 3.87 46.65 1.81
N ARG A 777 4.31 46.74 0.55
CA ARG A 777 4.03 47.87 -0.34
C ARG A 777 2.55 48.00 -0.65
N ALA A 778 1.91 46.88 -0.96
CA ALA A 778 0.54 46.83 -1.43
C ALA A 778 -0.47 47.06 -0.29
N HIS A 779 -0.15 46.62 0.92
CA HIS A 779 -1.12 46.54 2.02
C HIS A 779 -0.76 47.37 3.25
N THR A 780 0.28 48.22 3.18
CA THR A 780 0.64 49.14 4.27
C THR A 780 1.10 50.50 3.75
N ASP A 781 0.93 51.57 4.54
CA ASP A 781 1.38 52.93 4.20
C ASP A 781 2.87 53.17 4.50
N ARG A 782 3.67 52.10 4.65
CA ARG A 782 5.07 52.21 5.09
C ARG A 782 5.98 52.66 3.94
N SER A 783 6.85 53.63 4.24
CA SER A 783 7.89 54.07 3.30
C SER A 783 8.87 52.93 2.97
N VAL A 784 9.61 53.07 1.87
CA VAL A 784 10.62 52.07 1.45
C VAL A 784 11.61 51.77 2.59
N THR A 785 12.09 52.80 3.29
CA THR A 785 13.05 52.64 4.40
C THR A 785 12.43 51.96 5.61
N GLU A 786 11.15 52.22 5.91
CA GLU A 786 10.46 51.55 7.01
C GLU A 786 10.21 50.07 6.73
N ARG A 787 9.79 49.72 5.49
CA ARG A 787 9.62 48.33 5.06
C ARG A 787 10.91 47.53 5.16
N GLN A 788 12.03 48.14 4.75
CA GLN A 788 13.36 47.53 4.88
C GLN A 788 13.72 47.28 6.36
N ARG A 789 13.49 48.25 7.25
CA ARG A 789 13.76 48.08 8.70
C ARG A 789 12.86 47.04 9.36
N ILE A 790 11.61 46.88 8.89
CA ILE A 790 10.69 45.84 9.38
C ILE A 790 11.25 44.46 9.04
N LEU A 791 11.67 44.25 7.78
CA LEU A 791 12.23 42.98 7.33
C LEU A 791 13.55 42.67 8.07
N GLU A 792 14.43 43.65 8.21
CA GLU A 792 15.71 43.48 8.93
C GLU A 792 15.50 43.10 10.39
N ARG A 793 14.53 43.71 11.09
CA ARG A 793 14.21 43.36 12.48
C ARG A 793 13.53 42.01 12.60
N ALA A 794 12.53 41.73 11.76
CA ALA A 794 11.78 40.48 11.82
C ALA A 794 12.62 39.27 11.42
N LEU A 795 13.37 39.36 10.30
CA LEU A 795 14.23 38.25 9.84
C LEU A 795 15.53 38.14 10.65
N GLY A 796 15.90 39.20 11.37
CA GLY A 796 17.01 39.20 12.32
C GLY A 796 16.75 38.39 13.59
N GLU A 797 15.54 37.88 13.81
CA GLU A 797 15.24 36.89 14.86
C GLU A 797 15.98 35.55 14.62
N TRP A 798 16.34 35.25 13.36
CA TRP A 798 17.11 34.07 12.98
C TRP A 798 18.54 34.45 12.60
N ASP A 799 19.48 34.06 13.46
CA ASP A 799 20.89 34.42 13.40
C ASP A 799 21.63 33.83 12.18
N ASP A 800 21.17 32.70 11.64
CA ASP A 800 21.79 32.03 10.48
C ASP A 800 20.85 31.83 9.27
N PRO A 801 21.42 31.70 8.05
CA PRO A 801 20.65 31.55 6.81
C PRO A 801 19.75 30.31 6.77
N ALA A 802 20.12 29.21 7.42
CA ALA A 802 19.31 28.00 7.44
C ALA A 802 18.03 28.18 8.25
N HIS A 803 18.11 28.73 9.46
CA HIS A 803 16.94 28.99 10.29
C HIS A 803 16.04 30.05 9.67
N ARG A 804 16.60 31.09 9.04
CA ARG A 804 15.83 32.07 8.27
C ARG A 804 15.09 31.43 7.08
N ALA A 805 15.77 30.57 6.32
CA ALA A 805 15.17 29.81 5.24
C ALA A 805 14.06 28.85 5.73
N LEU A 806 14.25 28.21 6.89
CA LEU A 806 13.20 27.41 7.53
C LEU A 806 12.02 28.26 7.96
N ALA A 807 12.26 29.45 8.50
CA ALA A 807 11.24 30.38 8.95
C ALA A 807 10.35 30.87 7.79
N VAL A 808 10.96 31.17 6.64
CA VAL A 808 10.24 31.47 5.39
C VAL A 808 9.40 30.27 4.93
N THR A 809 9.94 29.05 5.03
CA THR A 809 9.22 27.87 4.54
C THR A 809 8.18 27.32 5.51
N ASN A 810 8.25 27.58 6.81
CA ASN A 810 7.30 27.10 7.82
C ASN A 810 6.24 28.15 8.20
N GLY A 811 6.36 29.39 7.71
CA GLY A 811 5.42 30.49 7.91
C GLY A 811 5.74 31.42 9.08
N SER A 812 6.70 31.06 9.94
CA SER A 812 7.08 31.88 11.10
C SER A 812 7.68 33.24 10.72
N ALA A 813 8.39 33.33 9.58
CA ALA A 813 8.87 34.61 9.05
C ALA A 813 7.71 35.55 8.68
N GLY A 814 6.64 35.02 8.09
CA GLY A 814 5.47 35.80 7.70
C GLY A 814 4.79 36.42 8.92
N ARG A 815 4.64 35.63 9.98
CA ARG A 815 4.13 36.09 11.28
C ARG A 815 5.00 37.18 11.90
N ALA A 816 6.31 36.98 11.98
CA ALA A 816 7.23 37.95 12.56
C ALA A 816 7.17 39.30 11.82
N ILE A 817 7.16 39.26 10.48
CA ILE A 817 7.05 40.46 9.64
C ILE A 817 5.71 41.17 9.86
N ALA A 818 4.61 40.41 9.93
CA ALA A 818 3.29 40.98 10.11
C ALA A 818 3.12 41.65 11.48
N VAL A 819 3.58 40.99 12.55
CA VAL A 819 3.58 41.54 13.91
C VAL A 819 4.43 42.81 14.00
N GLU A 820 5.61 42.84 13.37
CA GLU A 820 6.48 44.01 13.35
C GLU A 820 5.85 45.18 12.55
N ALA A 821 5.11 44.88 11.47
CA ALA A 821 4.52 45.90 10.60
C ALA A 821 3.24 46.54 11.19
N ALA A 822 2.38 45.73 11.80
CA ALA A 822 1.01 46.09 12.18
C ALA A 822 0.69 45.92 13.69
N GLY A 823 1.61 45.35 14.48
CA GLY A 823 1.44 45.13 15.93
C GLY A 823 0.73 43.81 16.25
N ALA A 824 1.19 43.13 17.31
CA ALA A 824 0.62 41.84 17.71
C ALA A 824 -0.87 41.95 18.11
N GLY A 825 -1.69 41.02 17.63
CA GLY A 825 -3.11 40.91 18.00
C GLY A 825 -4.04 41.87 17.26
N THR A 826 -3.60 42.48 16.16
CA THR A 826 -4.44 43.31 15.28
C THR A 826 -4.96 42.49 14.08
N VAL A 827 -6.16 42.83 13.58
CA VAL A 827 -6.73 42.21 12.38
C VAL A 827 -5.83 42.43 11.17
N GLU A 828 -5.19 43.61 11.10
CA GLU A 828 -4.23 43.96 10.07
C GLU A 828 -2.99 43.06 10.10
N ALA A 829 -2.46 42.73 11.29
CA ALA A 829 -1.36 41.78 11.42
C ALA A 829 -1.77 40.37 10.99
N ASP A 830 -2.96 39.90 11.38
CA ASP A 830 -3.42 38.56 11.01
C ASP A 830 -3.63 38.41 9.49
N LEU A 831 -4.21 39.43 8.85
CA LEU A 831 -4.36 39.45 7.39
C LEU A 831 -3.01 39.55 6.68
N LEU A 832 -2.09 40.37 7.21
CA LEU A 832 -0.75 40.52 6.65
C LEU A 832 0.07 39.23 6.78
N GLU A 833 -0.02 38.51 7.91
CA GLU A 833 0.59 37.18 8.11
C GLU A 833 0.13 36.24 6.99
N ARG A 834 -1.18 36.12 6.77
CA ARG A 834 -1.77 35.21 5.78
C ARG A 834 -1.36 35.56 4.34
N ARG A 835 -1.31 36.86 4.00
CA ARG A 835 -0.83 37.35 2.70
C ARG A 835 0.64 37.03 2.46
N LEU A 836 1.49 37.27 3.47
CA LEU A 836 2.90 36.91 3.41
C LEU A 836 3.08 35.40 3.25
N ASP A 837 2.29 34.62 3.97
CA ASP A 837 2.32 33.17 3.91
C ASP A 837 1.96 32.66 2.49
N GLU A 838 0.95 33.26 1.84
CA GLU A 838 0.58 32.98 0.45
C GLU A 838 1.63 33.47 -0.56
N ALA A 839 2.18 34.67 -0.37
CA ALA A 839 3.26 35.20 -1.20
C ALA A 839 4.47 34.26 -1.15
N PHE A 840 4.85 33.79 0.04
CA PHE A 840 5.89 32.78 0.20
C PHE A 840 5.50 31.44 -0.42
N ARG A 841 4.22 31.00 -0.37
CA ARG A 841 3.74 29.78 -1.06
C ARG A 841 3.93 29.90 -2.56
N THR A 842 3.64 31.06 -3.14
CA THR A 842 3.78 31.33 -4.57
C THR A 842 5.25 31.37 -4.98
N VAL A 843 6.08 32.10 -4.24
CA VAL A 843 7.51 32.23 -4.53
C VAL A 843 8.26 30.90 -4.35
N ARG A 844 7.84 30.04 -3.43
CA ARG A 844 8.34 28.64 -3.31
C ARG A 844 8.17 27.80 -4.59
N ARG A 845 7.31 28.22 -5.52
CA ARG A 845 7.10 27.56 -6.82
C ARG A 845 8.07 28.04 -7.89
N ASP A 846 8.79 29.14 -7.65
CA ASP A 846 9.80 29.67 -8.56
C ASP A 846 11.13 28.92 -8.38
N ARG A 847 11.78 28.59 -9.50
CA ARG A 847 13.13 28.03 -9.54
C ARG A 847 14.15 28.90 -8.82
N SER A 848 13.93 30.23 -8.75
CA SER A 848 14.82 31.17 -8.03
C SER A 848 14.95 30.86 -6.53
N THR A 849 13.97 30.17 -5.92
CA THR A 849 13.99 29.77 -4.50
C THR A 849 14.50 28.36 -4.25
N THR A 850 14.97 27.67 -5.27
CA THR A 850 15.48 26.30 -5.14
C THR A 850 16.99 26.29 -5.22
N VAL A 851 17.66 25.36 -4.53
CA VAL A 851 19.12 25.27 -4.50
C VAL A 851 19.60 24.20 -5.49
N SER A 852 20.82 24.30 -6.00
CA SER A 852 21.40 23.25 -6.85
C SER A 852 21.38 21.91 -6.13
N GLN A 853 20.80 20.89 -6.77
CA GLN A 853 20.77 19.54 -6.22
C GLN A 853 22.19 19.02 -6.04
N ARG A 854 23.05 19.16 -7.05
CA ARG A 854 24.46 18.74 -6.99
C ARG A 854 25.20 19.35 -5.79
N LEU A 855 24.96 20.64 -5.49
CA LEU A 855 25.58 21.29 -4.33
C LEU A 855 25.06 20.72 -3.01
N THR A 856 23.75 20.49 -2.91
CA THR A 856 23.11 19.93 -1.72
C THR A 856 23.55 18.49 -1.48
N ASN A 857 23.54 17.65 -2.52
CA ASN A 857 23.99 16.25 -2.52
C ASN A 857 25.40 16.12 -1.98
N ARG A 858 26.33 16.87 -2.59
CA ARG A 858 27.73 16.86 -2.18
C ARG A 858 27.89 17.26 -0.71
N THR A 859 27.12 18.24 -0.25
CA THR A 859 27.21 18.70 1.13
C THR A 859 26.71 17.62 2.09
N VAL A 860 25.56 17.00 1.80
CA VAL A 860 25.01 15.92 2.64
C VAL A 860 25.91 14.68 2.64
N GLU A 861 26.43 14.28 1.49
CA GLU A 861 27.35 13.15 1.35
C GLU A 861 28.60 13.35 2.22
N THR A 862 29.25 14.52 2.13
CA THR A 862 30.42 14.84 2.98
C THR A 862 30.05 14.98 4.45
N THR A 863 28.87 15.50 4.75
CA THR A 863 28.35 15.56 6.13
C THR A 863 28.24 14.16 6.69
N ARG A 864 27.71 13.20 5.91
CA ARG A 864 27.61 11.80 6.29
C ARG A 864 28.98 11.15 6.51
N THR A 865 29.91 11.30 5.57
CA THR A 865 31.27 10.75 5.70
C THR A 865 31.96 11.30 6.96
N ALA A 866 31.87 12.62 7.18
CA ALA A 866 32.45 13.26 8.35
C ALA A 866 31.82 12.77 9.66
N ARG A 867 30.49 12.60 9.67
CA ARG A 867 29.76 12.04 10.82
C ARG A 867 30.16 10.59 11.09
N GLN A 868 30.21 9.74 10.07
CA GLN A 868 30.61 8.33 10.20
C GLN A 868 32.05 8.20 10.72
N GLN A 869 32.98 9.01 10.21
CA GLN A 869 34.36 9.08 10.70
C GLN A 869 34.39 9.55 12.16
N ALA A 870 33.67 10.61 12.50
CA ALA A 870 33.61 11.11 13.87
C ALA A 870 33.04 10.07 14.85
N VAL A 871 32.02 9.32 14.43
CA VAL A 871 31.44 8.20 15.21
C VAL A 871 32.47 7.08 15.38
N ALA A 872 33.18 6.69 14.32
CA ALA A 872 34.20 5.65 14.37
C ALA A 872 35.39 6.05 15.27
N ASP A 873 35.84 7.30 15.18
CA ASP A 873 36.90 7.85 16.03
C ASP A 873 36.45 7.88 17.50
N MET A 874 35.22 8.31 17.77
CA MET A 874 34.65 8.30 19.14
C MET A 874 34.49 6.88 19.70
N ALA A 875 34.05 5.92 18.89
CA ALA A 875 33.95 4.51 19.28
C ALA A 875 35.33 3.93 19.62
N THR A 876 36.34 4.26 18.82
CA THR A 876 37.74 3.86 19.05
C THR A 876 38.29 4.49 20.34
N ASP A 877 38.04 5.79 20.57
CA ASP A 877 38.47 6.52 21.76
C ASP A 877 37.77 6.06 23.05
N ALA A 878 36.49 5.67 22.95
CA ALA A 878 35.71 5.13 24.05
C ALA A 878 36.14 3.68 24.37
N ALA A 879 36.41 2.86 23.36
CA ALA A 879 36.94 1.50 23.50
C ALA A 879 38.32 1.47 24.19
N MET A 880 39.14 2.50 24.00
CA MET A 880 40.43 2.62 24.70
C MET A 880 40.31 2.95 26.20
N ARG A 881 39.14 3.35 26.70
CA ARG A 881 38.98 3.91 28.07
C ARG A 881 37.92 3.23 28.94
N ALA A 882 37.14 2.27 28.42
CA ALA A 882 36.05 1.64 29.17
C ALA A 882 35.78 0.18 28.77
N THR A 883 35.10 -0.57 29.63
CA THR A 883 34.58 -1.93 29.35
C THR A 883 33.33 -1.85 28.46
N GLU A 884 33.10 -2.85 27.58
CA GLU A 884 32.07 -2.90 26.51
C GLU A 884 30.75 -2.15 26.80
N LYS A 885 30.13 -2.36 27.96
CA LYS A 885 28.82 -1.77 28.29
C LYS A 885 28.87 -0.24 28.51
N ALA A 886 29.98 0.27 29.05
CA ALA A 886 30.18 1.70 29.31
C ALA A 886 30.66 2.47 28.06
N VAL A 887 31.18 1.76 27.05
CA VAL A 887 31.51 2.31 25.72
C VAL A 887 30.24 2.73 25.01
N THR A 888 29.24 1.84 24.98
CA THR A 888 27.94 2.03 24.33
C THR A 888 27.17 3.23 24.91
N ASP A 889 26.99 3.27 26.23
CA ASP A 889 26.27 4.36 26.91
C ASP A 889 26.98 5.72 26.70
N ARG A 890 28.32 5.74 26.72
CA ARG A 890 29.10 6.97 26.57
C ARG A 890 29.18 7.47 25.12
N VAL A 891 29.20 6.56 24.15
CA VAL A 891 29.10 6.93 22.73
C VAL A 891 27.73 7.56 22.47
N ASN A 892 26.64 7.01 23.01
CA ASN A 892 25.30 7.56 22.86
C ASN A 892 25.11 8.94 23.51
N ASP A 893 25.49 9.11 24.79
CA ASP A 893 25.43 10.42 25.47
C ASP A 893 26.25 11.50 24.72
N THR A 894 27.36 11.08 24.10
CA THR A 894 28.22 11.97 23.32
C THR A 894 27.62 12.27 21.94
N LEU A 895 26.88 11.35 21.33
CA LEU A 895 26.19 11.56 20.06
C LEU A 895 24.99 12.50 20.21
N ASP A 896 24.21 12.35 21.29
CA ASP A 896 23.09 13.23 21.65
C ASP A 896 23.55 14.65 21.97
N SER A 897 24.67 14.78 22.68
CA SER A 897 25.20 16.10 23.04
C SER A 897 25.93 16.80 21.89
N ARG A 898 26.32 16.08 20.83
CA ARG A 898 27.12 16.65 19.72
C ARG A 898 26.40 16.78 18.39
N PHE A 899 25.40 15.95 18.08
CA PHE A 899 24.74 15.97 16.77
C PHE A 899 23.23 16.17 16.89
N ASP A 900 22.71 17.21 16.23
CA ASP A 900 21.28 17.57 16.27
C ASP A 900 20.40 16.65 15.39
N THR A 901 19.11 16.56 15.73
CA THR A 901 18.06 15.79 15.03
C THR A 901 17.74 16.27 13.61
N SER A 902 18.36 17.37 13.18
CA SER A 902 18.13 18.03 11.89
C SER A 902 18.32 17.12 10.65
N PHE A 903 19.15 16.07 10.72
CA PHE A 903 19.33 15.10 9.63
C PHE A 903 18.07 14.25 9.36
N LYS A 904 17.26 13.95 10.39
CA LYS A 904 16.05 13.10 10.28
C LYS A 904 14.87 13.79 9.56
N ARG A 905 15.06 15.02 9.07
CA ARG A 905 14.00 15.86 8.48
C ARG A 905 14.29 16.23 7.02
N VAL A 906 15.31 15.67 6.37
CA VAL A 906 15.59 15.95 4.96
C VAL A 906 14.51 15.24 4.08
N PRO A 907 13.83 15.92 3.15
CA PRO A 907 12.75 15.33 2.32
C PRO A 907 13.20 14.32 1.26
N ALA A 908 12.64 13.11 1.22
CA ALA A 908 12.98 11.89 0.44
C ALA A 908 12.05 11.58 -0.75
N GLY A 909 12.56 10.86 -1.76
CA GLY A 909 11.77 10.37 -2.91
C GLY A 909 11.71 11.31 -4.11
N MET A 910 11.25 10.79 -5.25
CA MET A 910 11.13 11.50 -6.53
C MET A 910 9.78 12.22 -6.68
N PRO A 911 9.76 13.54 -6.92
CA PRO A 911 8.55 14.24 -7.32
C PRO A 911 8.14 13.87 -8.76
N VAL A 912 6.92 13.36 -8.96
CA VAL A 912 6.35 13.02 -10.27
C VAL A 912 5.46 14.14 -10.79
N ALA A 913 5.81 14.70 -11.94
CA ALA A 913 5.12 15.84 -12.56
C ALA A 913 4.42 15.42 -13.87
N PRO A 914 3.45 16.23 -14.31
CA PRO A 914 3.70 16.96 -15.54
C PRO A 914 3.68 18.48 -15.27
N VAL A 915 4.54 19.21 -15.98
CA VAL A 915 4.66 20.69 -16.06
C VAL A 915 5.61 21.36 -15.02
N PRO A 916 6.45 22.35 -15.42
CA PRO A 916 7.37 23.03 -14.51
C PRO A 916 6.63 23.76 -13.38
N GLY A 917 6.94 23.41 -12.13
CA GLY A 917 6.47 24.13 -10.93
C GLY A 917 5.50 23.35 -10.03
N TYR A 918 5.01 22.18 -10.46
CA TYR A 918 4.16 21.31 -9.65
C TYR A 918 4.50 19.83 -9.86
N TRP A 919 4.32 19.01 -8.83
CA TRP A 919 4.33 17.54 -8.94
C TRP A 919 3.09 17.01 -8.21
N TYR A 920 2.51 15.91 -8.69
CA TYR A 920 1.25 15.37 -8.17
C TYR A 920 1.46 14.31 -7.08
N ALA A 921 2.63 13.68 -7.03
CA ALA A 921 2.99 12.69 -6.01
C ALA A 921 4.51 12.63 -5.84
N THR A 922 4.99 12.30 -4.65
CA THR A 922 6.37 11.85 -4.44
C THR A 922 6.37 10.33 -4.43
N VAL A 923 7.17 9.72 -5.30
CA VAL A 923 7.29 8.25 -5.40
C VAL A 923 8.68 7.81 -4.98
N ASN A 924 8.77 6.60 -4.43
CA ASN A 924 10.03 5.92 -4.32
C ASN A 924 9.91 4.44 -4.66
N VAL A 925 11.01 3.85 -5.12
CA VAL A 925 11.12 2.48 -5.59
C VAL A 925 12.29 1.82 -4.88
N TRP A 926 12.05 0.64 -4.33
CA TRP A 926 13.07 -0.22 -3.77
C TRP A 926 13.12 -1.50 -4.57
N ASP A 927 14.32 -1.97 -4.86
CA ASP A 927 14.57 -3.26 -5.48
C ASP A 927 15.30 -4.13 -4.48
N VAL A 928 14.64 -5.18 -4.02
CA VAL A 928 15.09 -6.01 -2.90
C VAL A 928 15.39 -7.40 -3.41
N GLU A 929 16.66 -7.77 -3.36
CA GLU A 929 17.17 -9.09 -3.69
C GLU A 929 17.56 -9.79 -2.37
N VAL A 930 17.13 -11.03 -2.17
CA VAL A 930 17.54 -11.89 -1.05
C VAL A 930 17.98 -13.24 -1.58
N ALA A 931 19.03 -13.81 -0.99
CA ALA A 931 19.47 -15.17 -1.25
C ALA A 931 19.85 -15.86 0.05
N GLY A 932 19.40 -17.10 0.23
CA GLY A 932 19.62 -17.87 1.45
C GLY A 932 20.14 -19.28 1.18
N GLU A 933 20.83 -19.83 2.16
CA GLU A 933 21.28 -21.22 2.18
C GLU A 933 21.16 -21.75 3.61
N PHE A 934 20.56 -22.92 3.77
CA PHE A 934 20.56 -23.64 5.04
C PHE A 934 21.87 -24.41 5.20
N ALA A 935 22.54 -24.23 6.33
CA ALA A 935 23.76 -24.98 6.60
C ALA A 935 23.49 -26.47 6.76
N GLN A 936 22.33 -26.79 7.33
CA GLN A 936 21.75 -28.11 7.34
C GLN A 936 20.23 -28.00 7.41
N PHE A 937 19.53 -28.72 6.53
CA PHE A 937 18.08 -28.83 6.57
C PHE A 937 17.69 -30.29 6.81
N ARG A 938 17.01 -30.57 7.93
CA ARG A 938 16.57 -31.91 8.31
C ARG A 938 15.06 -31.99 8.33
N VAL A 939 14.53 -33.15 7.94
CA VAL A 939 13.10 -33.45 8.07
C VAL A 939 12.95 -34.80 8.76
N HIS A 940 12.26 -34.80 9.89
CA HIS A 940 11.97 -36.00 10.66
C HIS A 940 10.58 -36.53 10.33
N ALA A 941 10.52 -37.78 9.88
CA ALA A 941 9.28 -38.53 9.83
C ALA A 941 9.03 -39.22 11.19
N ARG A 942 7.88 -38.94 11.82
CA ARG A 942 7.43 -39.55 13.10
C ARG A 942 6.02 -40.14 12.93
N GLY A 943 5.69 -41.24 13.62
CA GLY A 943 4.34 -41.83 13.61
C GLY A 943 4.35 -43.34 13.37
N ASP A 944 3.38 -43.84 12.59
CA ASP A 944 3.13 -45.27 12.33
C ASP A 944 4.15 -45.95 11.39
N ALA A 945 5.12 -45.19 10.86
CA ALA A 945 6.23 -45.67 10.05
C ALA A 945 7.55 -45.62 10.85
N GLU A 946 8.61 -46.22 10.30
CA GLU A 946 9.94 -46.10 10.89
C GLU A 946 10.35 -44.62 11.03
N SER A 947 10.89 -44.25 12.20
CA SER A 947 11.44 -42.90 12.39
C SER A 947 12.65 -42.71 11.48
N LEU A 948 12.53 -41.79 10.52
CA LEU A 948 13.55 -41.56 9.51
C LEU A 948 13.86 -40.06 9.44
N THR A 949 15.14 -39.74 9.32
CA THR A 949 15.62 -38.37 9.11
C THR A 949 16.17 -38.26 7.70
N TYR A 950 15.66 -37.30 6.96
CA TYR A 950 16.25 -36.85 5.71
C TYR A 950 17.09 -35.60 5.98
N ALA A 951 18.33 -35.54 5.50
CA ALA A 951 19.24 -34.43 5.78
C ALA A 951 19.91 -33.91 4.50
N ARG A 952 19.91 -32.59 4.30
CA ARG A 952 20.68 -31.89 3.27
C ARG A 952 21.65 -30.92 3.93
N ASP A 953 22.95 -31.19 3.84
CA ASP A 953 24.02 -30.47 4.55
C ASP A 953 25.23 -30.12 3.67
N GLY A 954 25.17 -30.44 2.37
CA GLY A 954 26.25 -30.20 1.41
C GLY A 954 27.36 -31.25 1.44
N SER A 955 27.19 -32.36 2.16
CA SER A 955 28.20 -33.41 2.24
C SER A 955 28.46 -34.12 0.90
N THR A 956 29.72 -34.46 0.67
CA THR A 956 30.12 -35.36 -0.43
C THR A 956 29.73 -36.79 -0.07
N VAL A 957 28.93 -37.41 -0.94
CA VAL A 957 28.47 -38.79 -0.77
C VAL A 957 29.40 -39.72 -1.52
N ALA A 958 29.95 -40.71 -0.82
CA ALA A 958 30.81 -41.74 -1.39
C ALA A 958 30.26 -43.16 -1.14
N LEU A 959 30.61 -44.09 -2.02
CA LEU A 959 30.14 -45.48 -2.01
C LEU A 959 31.20 -46.39 -2.60
N ASP A 960 31.67 -47.38 -1.84
CA ASP A 960 32.47 -48.50 -2.35
C ASP A 960 31.55 -49.47 -3.10
N TRP A 961 31.51 -49.37 -4.42
CA TRP A 961 30.59 -50.14 -5.26
C TRP A 961 31.20 -51.42 -5.81
N ASP A 962 32.53 -51.50 -5.96
CA ASP A 962 33.23 -52.67 -6.51
C ASP A 962 33.77 -53.62 -5.41
N GLY A 963 33.77 -53.17 -4.16
CA GLY A 963 34.17 -53.93 -2.98
C GLY A 963 35.68 -54.01 -2.78
N ASP A 964 36.45 -53.05 -3.33
CA ASP A 964 37.89 -52.96 -3.15
C ASP A 964 38.31 -52.31 -1.80
N GLY A 965 37.34 -51.76 -1.06
CA GLY A 965 37.53 -51.10 0.23
C GLY A 965 37.78 -49.59 0.14
N VAL A 966 37.76 -49.00 -1.05
CA VAL A 966 37.90 -47.57 -1.31
C VAL A 966 36.55 -47.01 -1.75
N ALA A 967 36.02 -46.03 -1.01
CA ALA A 967 34.74 -45.41 -1.38
C ALA A 967 34.94 -44.36 -2.47
N GLU A 968 34.24 -44.50 -3.60
CA GLU A 968 34.28 -43.50 -4.67
C GLU A 968 33.16 -42.47 -4.52
N THR A 969 33.47 -41.22 -4.86
CA THR A 969 32.49 -40.13 -4.86
C THR A 969 31.38 -40.41 -5.86
N VAL A 970 30.15 -40.40 -5.37
CA VAL A 970 28.92 -40.58 -6.16
C VAL A 970 28.32 -39.23 -6.54
N GLY A 971 28.30 -38.29 -5.59
CA GLY A 971 27.66 -36.99 -5.76
C GLY A 971 27.64 -36.20 -4.46
N HIS A 972 26.72 -35.24 -4.37
CA HIS A 972 26.61 -34.30 -3.27
C HIS A 972 25.17 -34.21 -2.78
N GLY A 973 25.00 -34.15 -1.46
CA GLY A 973 23.73 -33.83 -0.82
C GLY A 973 23.58 -32.34 -0.66
N ASP A 974 23.50 -31.61 -1.78
CA ASP A 974 23.58 -30.14 -1.85
C ASP A 974 22.73 -29.48 -0.77
N ARG A 975 23.09 -28.28 -0.33
CA ARG A 975 22.27 -27.55 0.66
C ARG A 975 20.97 -27.06 0.04
N VAL A 976 19.96 -26.79 0.87
CA VAL A 976 18.75 -26.12 0.40
C VAL A 976 19.09 -24.64 0.25
N THR A 977 19.07 -24.17 -0.98
CA THR A 977 19.31 -22.76 -1.35
C THR A 977 18.02 -22.12 -1.83
N PHE A 978 17.97 -20.80 -1.82
CA PHE A 978 16.95 -20.04 -2.50
C PHE A 978 17.35 -18.61 -2.81
N ASP A 979 16.64 -18.00 -3.75
CA ASP A 979 16.68 -16.56 -4.01
C ASP A 979 15.27 -16.01 -4.23
N ALA A 980 15.09 -14.73 -3.94
CA ALA A 980 13.87 -13.98 -4.24
C ALA A 980 14.23 -12.53 -4.54
N GLU A 981 13.56 -11.95 -5.53
CA GLU A 981 13.76 -10.58 -5.98
C GLU A 981 12.41 -9.89 -6.08
N THR A 982 12.29 -8.69 -5.48
CA THR A 982 11.04 -7.94 -5.49
C THR A 982 11.24 -6.44 -5.59
N THR A 983 10.40 -5.80 -6.40
CA THR A 983 10.37 -4.36 -6.54
C THR A 983 9.16 -3.77 -5.80
N ILE A 984 9.40 -2.78 -4.94
CA ILE A 984 8.40 -2.13 -4.10
C ILE A 984 8.29 -0.67 -4.50
N VAL A 985 7.07 -0.20 -4.77
CA VAL A 985 6.81 1.21 -5.11
C VAL A 985 5.90 1.82 -4.05
N VAL A 986 6.26 3.00 -3.54
CA VAL A 986 5.41 3.78 -2.62
C VAL A 986 5.20 5.18 -3.18
N ALA A 987 3.95 5.65 -3.17
CA ALA A 987 3.59 7.00 -3.59
C ALA A 987 2.89 7.77 -2.46
N VAL A 988 3.27 9.02 -2.26
CA VAL A 988 2.65 9.94 -1.29
C VAL A 988 2.28 11.28 -1.94
N PRO A 989 1.31 12.04 -1.40
CA PRO A 989 0.90 13.32 -1.97
C PRO A 989 2.02 14.37 -1.97
N PRO A 990 1.87 15.48 -2.72
CA PRO A 990 2.93 16.48 -2.86
C PRO A 990 2.97 17.41 -1.63
N SER A 991 3.75 17.04 -0.62
CA SER A 991 4.14 17.88 0.55
C SER A 991 5.05 17.11 1.53
N GLY A 992 5.39 17.71 2.66
CA GLY A 992 6.04 17.01 3.78
C GLY A 992 7.52 16.71 3.54
N VAL A 993 7.99 15.59 4.08
CA VAL A 993 9.33 15.05 3.82
C VAL A 993 9.32 14.02 2.69
N GLY A 994 8.23 13.87 1.92
CA GLY A 994 8.15 12.86 0.86
C GLY A 994 8.24 11.42 1.39
N VAL A 995 8.83 10.51 0.59
CA VAL A 995 8.96 9.08 0.92
C VAL A 995 10.28 8.51 0.40
N GLY A 996 11.10 7.87 1.25
CA GLY A 996 12.38 7.30 0.85
C GLY A 996 13.40 7.12 1.97
N ASP A 997 14.50 6.44 1.71
CA ASP A 997 15.53 6.22 2.74
C ASP A 997 16.38 7.49 2.89
N ILE A 998 16.47 7.94 4.14
CA ILE A 998 17.14 9.20 4.52
C ILE A 998 18.48 8.95 5.22
N ASP A 999 18.86 7.69 5.45
CA ASP A 999 20.19 7.31 5.92
C ASP A 999 21.29 7.48 4.84
N GLY A 1000 20.86 7.61 3.59
CA GLY A 1000 21.67 7.87 2.40
C GLY A 1000 22.26 6.61 1.75
N ASP A 1001 21.91 5.40 2.18
CA ASP A 1001 22.38 4.17 1.54
C ASP A 1001 21.43 3.76 0.40
N ALA A 1002 21.81 4.08 -0.84
CA ALA A 1002 21.02 3.73 -2.01
C ALA A 1002 21.17 2.27 -2.43
N ASP A 1003 22.20 1.58 -1.95
CA ASP A 1003 22.51 0.19 -2.28
C ASP A 1003 22.98 -0.49 -0.99
N GLU A 1004 22.01 -0.75 -0.10
CA GLU A 1004 22.24 -1.38 1.19
C GLU A 1004 22.52 -2.86 0.97
N ARG A 1005 23.74 -3.32 1.26
CA ARG A 1005 24.17 -4.72 1.10
C ARG A 1005 24.48 -5.36 2.44
N SER A 1006 24.01 -6.58 2.65
CA SER A 1006 24.39 -7.37 3.82
C SER A 1006 25.85 -7.80 3.78
N GLU A 1007 26.37 -8.18 4.95
CA GLU A 1007 27.65 -8.89 5.04
C GLU A 1007 27.56 -10.19 4.21
N GLY A 1008 28.58 -10.47 3.39
CA GLY A 1008 28.59 -11.66 2.53
C GLY A 1008 27.96 -11.51 1.14
N TRP A 1009 27.26 -10.41 0.82
CA TRP A 1009 26.58 -10.24 -0.48
C TRP A 1009 27.47 -10.49 -1.71
N GLN A 1010 28.75 -10.06 -1.67
CA GLN A 1010 29.68 -10.31 -2.79
C GLN A 1010 30.03 -11.79 -3.00
N GLY A 1011 29.96 -12.61 -1.94
CA GLY A 1011 30.25 -14.03 -1.96
C GLY A 1011 29.02 -14.93 -2.12
N GLY A 1012 27.81 -14.37 -1.95
CA GLY A 1012 26.56 -15.14 -1.87
C GLY A 1012 26.30 -15.73 -0.48
N PRO A 1013 25.15 -16.40 -0.27
CA PRO A 1013 24.93 -17.18 0.94
C PRO A 1013 25.90 -18.36 1.00
N GLY A 1014 26.27 -18.79 2.21
CA GLY A 1014 27.24 -19.88 2.42
C GLY A 1014 28.51 -19.44 3.15
N CYS A 1015 29.58 -20.24 3.05
CA CYS A 1015 30.87 -19.91 3.66
C CYS A 1015 31.61 -18.83 2.89
N THR A 1016 32.17 -17.84 3.61
CA THR A 1016 33.03 -16.80 3.01
C THR A 1016 34.22 -17.40 2.26
N VAL A 1017 34.75 -18.51 2.75
CA VAL A 1017 35.77 -19.34 2.10
C VAL A 1017 35.18 -20.73 1.89
N ALA A 1018 35.07 -21.16 0.63
CA ALA A 1018 34.43 -22.44 0.29
C ALA A 1018 35.06 -23.66 0.99
N ALA A 1019 36.36 -23.63 1.28
CA ALA A 1019 37.04 -24.70 2.00
C ALA A 1019 36.57 -24.87 3.46
N ASP A 1020 35.98 -23.83 4.05
CA ASP A 1020 35.50 -23.83 5.44
C ASP A 1020 34.09 -24.45 5.57
N CYS A 1021 33.43 -24.77 4.46
CA CYS A 1021 32.11 -25.44 4.43
C CYS A 1021 32.21 -26.96 4.65
N HIS A 1022 33.35 -27.42 5.13
CA HIS A 1022 33.58 -28.79 5.55
C HIS A 1022 33.91 -28.79 7.04
N ALA A 1023 33.17 -29.57 7.84
CA ALA A 1023 33.56 -29.80 9.22
C ALA A 1023 34.98 -30.40 9.25
N ASP A 1024 35.85 -29.88 10.12
CA ASP A 1024 37.10 -30.56 10.46
C ASP A 1024 36.71 -31.95 10.99
N GLY A 1025 37.00 -33.00 10.20
CA GLY A 1025 36.56 -34.38 10.43
C GLY A 1025 36.92 -34.96 11.79
#